data_AF-A0A6B1I4V0-F1
#
_entry.id   AF-A0A6B1I4V0-F1
#
_cell.length_a   1.000
_cell.length_b   1.000
_cell.length_c   1.000
_cell.angle_alpha   90.00
_cell.angle_beta   90.00
_cell.angle_gamma   90.00
#
_symmetry.space_group_name_H-M   'P 1'
#
loop_
_entity.id
_entity.type
_entity.pdbx_description
1 polymer ?
#
loop_
_entity_poly.entity_id
_entity_poly.type
_entity_poly.pdbx_seq_one_letter_code
_entity_poly.pdbx_strand_id
1 'polypeptide(L)'
;MTLNLDVPWHRESFDLFVHQRLPQLLGERLPLADYQVEQQDSYTFSIKLSLGLGDASVEVEYQDLPRPDRDGLFHIEGNYRVVVPYPDRRELDQARILCVGEQLYDFIDQRLEAAPEQLAWDGDLVRNWLPLDAWMRDFHLGETSQYLQATNWLDRYTHLRRLTLIPIVGKPFDDRDVFPDSQYGLVCPHCTPEGPNIGRVLEVARGARIRDGKLERIDGSAELAEVEAPDSILGFSASMVPFIEHDDANRALMGINMMRQWTSAADTAAPIHSTGWFRQQYDQRLASKGNKPEPALVQTGYEPDATDFWGGYNLLTAFIMWDEDTFEDGLVISESAAARMDFPAAVGVGDKLSNRHGAKGVVTRILPDADMPQLPDGTPVELIFSPTSMVSRLNFGQQREAVMGRIAQAEGTPAVVPPFQAPSEKVLKARLVEAKLPEDGMEQLTLKGAKLPYRSTVGWVYWGRLAAHTAAERLETAVAGAGGPELDMMAYGALCEAGAVANIHALFNTAAAERPDADVLSQRLTTGPMSPSPPPSPRFALLQQLLGMAGIRAELASEELRFSFAEPEGLTLARPVPHPWTPGRQVETVGDPGALPTGAEFDLIRDCYENLVAANTRLQRIVDSEAPEALTGPAVAQVAQRVEDFFTALLRPQHLHFRARPL
;
A
#
# COMPACT_ATOMS: atom_id res chain seq x y z
N MET A 1 18.28 14.58 -21.55
CA MET A 1 16.94 15.18 -21.38
C MET A 1 16.79 15.47 -19.89
N THR A 2 16.02 16.47 -19.47
CA THR A 2 15.97 16.83 -18.04
C THR A 2 14.58 16.52 -17.52
N LEU A 3 14.46 15.54 -16.61
CA LEU A 3 13.18 15.28 -15.97
C LEU A 3 12.71 16.52 -15.21
N ASN A 4 11.52 17.02 -15.54
CA ASN A 4 10.82 17.98 -14.69
C ASN A 4 10.22 17.24 -13.49
N LEU A 5 10.92 17.27 -12.36
CA LEU A 5 10.52 16.62 -11.10
C LEU A 5 9.47 17.43 -10.32
N ASP A 6 9.16 18.64 -10.77
CA ASP A 6 8.29 19.53 -10.02
C ASP A 6 6.87 18.97 -10.00
N VAL A 7 6.28 18.94 -8.79
CA VAL A 7 4.87 18.59 -8.54
C VAL A 7 4.15 19.77 -7.91
N PRO A 8 4.16 20.95 -8.57
CA PRO A 8 3.79 22.21 -7.94
C PRO A 8 2.32 22.22 -7.49
N TRP A 9 1.46 21.40 -8.12
CA TRP A 9 0.03 21.33 -7.84
C TRP A 9 -0.32 21.00 -6.39
N HIS A 10 0.54 20.30 -5.64
CA HIS A 10 0.30 20.06 -4.21
C HIS A 10 0.41 21.34 -3.42
N ARG A 11 1.54 22.05 -3.59
CA ARG A 11 1.82 23.29 -2.88
C ARG A 11 0.91 24.43 -3.35
N GLU A 12 0.73 24.58 -4.66
CA GLU A 12 -0.13 25.60 -5.26
C GLU A 12 -1.59 25.46 -4.81
N SER A 13 -2.14 24.23 -4.82
CA SER A 13 -3.49 23.96 -4.33
C SER A 13 -3.63 24.31 -2.85
N PHE A 14 -2.65 23.93 -2.02
CA PHE A 14 -2.64 24.25 -0.60
C PHE A 14 -2.59 25.75 -0.34
N ASP A 15 -1.69 26.47 -1.02
CA ASP A 15 -1.53 27.92 -0.86
C ASP A 15 -2.78 28.67 -1.31
N LEU A 16 -3.42 28.24 -2.41
CA LEU A 16 -4.71 28.78 -2.85
C LEU A 16 -5.81 28.57 -1.80
N PHE A 17 -5.84 27.39 -1.18
CA PHE A 17 -6.78 27.09 -0.10
C PHE A 17 -6.55 28.01 1.11
N VAL A 18 -5.33 28.05 1.66
CA VAL A 18 -5.02 28.80 2.89
C VAL A 18 -5.17 30.31 2.71
N HIS A 19 -4.75 30.86 1.57
CA HIS A 19 -4.71 32.31 1.39
C HIS A 19 -5.96 32.91 0.74
N GLN A 20 -6.81 32.11 0.09
CA GLN A 20 -7.99 32.63 -0.61
C GLN A 20 -9.28 31.91 -0.21
N ARG A 21 -9.34 30.59 -0.31
CA ARG A 21 -10.62 29.86 -0.14
C ARG A 21 -11.05 29.70 1.30
N LEU A 22 -10.12 29.41 2.22
CA LEU A 22 -10.41 29.29 3.64
C LEU A 22 -10.93 30.62 4.23
N PRO A 23 -10.26 31.78 4.07
CA PRO A 23 -10.78 33.03 4.60
C PRO A 23 -12.13 33.42 3.99
N GLN A 24 -12.37 33.11 2.70
CA GLN A 24 -13.69 33.31 2.10
C GLN A 24 -14.76 32.46 2.78
N LEU A 25 -14.52 31.15 2.93
CA LEU A 25 -15.45 30.24 3.61
C LEU A 25 -15.73 30.67 5.05
N LEU A 26 -14.68 31.06 5.78
CA LEU A 26 -14.83 31.57 7.14
C LEU A 26 -15.65 32.86 7.17
N GLY A 27 -15.44 33.79 6.25
CA GLY A 27 -16.23 35.03 6.16
C GLY A 27 -17.70 34.82 5.77
N GLU A 28 -18.02 33.73 5.06
CA GLU A 28 -19.39 33.35 4.73
C GLU A 28 -20.13 32.71 5.93
N ARG A 29 -19.40 32.13 6.88
CA ARG A 29 -19.96 31.37 8.02
C ARG A 29 -19.81 32.07 9.38
N LEU A 30 -18.86 32.98 9.52
CA LEU A 30 -18.47 33.67 10.76
C LEU A 30 -18.34 35.17 10.51
N PRO A 31 -18.50 36.02 11.54
CA PRO A 31 -18.27 37.47 11.43
C PRO A 31 -16.76 37.80 11.40
N LEU A 32 -16.06 37.32 10.37
CA LEU A 32 -14.61 37.45 10.20
C LEU A 32 -14.24 38.92 9.94
N ALA A 33 -13.39 39.48 10.81
CA ALA A 33 -12.88 40.85 10.70
C ALA A 33 -11.44 40.89 10.18
N ASP A 34 -10.59 39.95 10.60
CA ASP A 34 -9.21 39.85 10.14
C ASP A 34 -8.74 38.38 10.04
N TYR A 35 -7.81 38.11 9.14
CA TYR A 35 -7.23 36.80 8.89
C TYR A 35 -5.78 36.93 8.42
N GLN A 36 -4.86 36.38 9.20
CA GLN A 36 -3.43 36.45 8.96
C GLN A 36 -2.82 35.05 8.99
N VAL A 37 -1.87 34.82 8.09
CA VAL A 37 -1.16 33.54 7.92
C VAL A 37 0.32 33.81 8.10
N GLU A 38 0.98 33.08 8.99
CA GLU A 38 2.42 33.20 9.23
C GLU A 38 3.08 31.82 9.09
N GLN A 39 4.19 31.75 8.35
CA GLN A 39 4.97 30.53 8.25
C GLN A 39 5.86 30.38 9.49
N GLN A 40 5.80 29.21 10.12
CA GLN A 40 6.65 28.88 11.28
C GLN A 40 7.90 28.12 10.82
N ASP A 41 7.74 27.04 10.04
CA ASP A 41 8.85 26.29 9.46
C ASP A 41 8.50 25.71 8.07
N SER A 42 9.24 24.70 7.60
CA SER A 42 9.00 24.05 6.30
C SER A 42 7.66 23.31 6.21
N TYR A 43 7.20 22.75 7.33
CA TYR A 43 6.02 21.88 7.45
C TYR A 43 4.93 22.43 8.36
N THR A 44 5.15 23.54 9.06
CA THR A 44 4.16 24.17 9.94
C THR A 44 3.92 25.65 9.65
N PHE A 45 2.71 26.10 9.92
CA PHE A 45 2.29 27.49 9.84
C PHE A 45 1.23 27.80 10.90
N SER A 46 0.98 29.08 11.14
CA SER A 46 -0.07 29.55 12.03
C SER A 46 -1.12 30.38 11.28
N ILE A 47 -2.34 30.37 11.81
CA ILE A 47 -3.43 31.24 11.40
C ILE A 47 -3.88 32.05 12.61
N LYS A 48 -3.86 33.38 12.47
CA LYS A 48 -4.48 34.29 13.43
C LYS A 48 -5.75 34.88 12.82
N LEU A 49 -6.89 34.70 13.49
CA LEU A 49 -8.17 35.26 13.05
C LEU A 49 -8.78 36.16 14.11
N SER A 50 -9.53 37.17 13.66
CA SER A 50 -10.28 38.09 14.50
C SER A 50 -11.74 38.09 14.08
N LEU A 51 -12.66 37.89 15.04
CA LEU A 51 -14.10 37.98 14.81
C LEU A 51 -14.63 39.32 15.33
N GLY A 52 -15.38 40.05 14.51
CA GLY A 52 -15.94 41.36 14.82
C GLY A 52 -17.35 41.29 15.40
N LEU A 53 -17.57 41.92 16.55
CA LEU A 53 -18.84 41.94 17.28
C LEU A 53 -19.24 43.37 17.67
N GLY A 54 -19.59 44.18 16.67
CA GLY A 54 -19.84 45.60 16.89
C GLY A 54 -18.55 46.32 17.35
N ASP A 55 -18.52 46.77 18.61
CA ASP A 55 -17.37 47.50 19.19
C ASP A 55 -16.30 46.59 19.84
N ALA A 56 -16.52 45.27 19.87
CA ALA A 56 -15.59 44.29 20.44
C ALA A 56 -15.05 43.32 19.38
N SER A 57 -13.83 42.81 19.59
CA SER A 57 -13.23 41.77 18.76
C SER A 57 -12.70 40.61 19.61
N VAL A 58 -12.79 39.40 19.08
CA VAL A 58 -12.22 38.20 19.67
C VAL A 58 -11.12 37.70 18.75
N GLU A 59 -9.90 37.58 19.27
CA GLU A 59 -8.75 37.04 18.53
C GLU A 59 -8.46 35.61 18.95
N VAL A 60 -8.25 34.73 17.96
CA VAL A 60 -7.84 33.34 18.16
C VAL A 60 -6.69 33.02 17.23
N GLU A 61 -5.70 32.30 17.74
CA GLU A 61 -4.54 31.82 16.99
C GLU A 61 -4.49 30.30 16.99
N TYR A 62 -4.32 29.71 15.81
CA TYR A 62 -4.04 28.29 15.60
C TYR A 62 -2.57 28.17 15.22
N GLN A 63 -1.80 27.43 16.03
CA GLN A 63 -0.36 27.22 15.83
C GLN A 63 -0.11 25.79 15.33
N ASP A 64 1.07 25.57 14.76
CA ASP A 64 1.58 24.27 14.36
C ASP A 64 0.66 23.53 13.36
N LEU A 65 -0.07 24.29 12.54
CA LEU A 65 -0.93 23.73 11.49
C LEU A 65 -0.07 23.12 10.37
N PRO A 66 -0.44 21.94 9.84
CA PRO A 66 0.38 21.26 8.86
C PRO A 66 0.31 21.90 7.48
N ARG A 67 1.47 22.04 6.82
CA ARG A 67 1.61 22.49 5.43
C ARG A 67 2.54 21.57 4.63
N PRO A 68 2.36 21.48 3.30
CA PRO A 68 3.29 20.76 2.46
C PRO A 68 4.56 21.57 2.23
N ASP A 69 5.69 20.92 2.03
CA ASP A 69 6.89 21.54 1.47
C ASP A 69 6.71 21.85 -0.03
N ARG A 70 7.82 22.19 -0.72
CA ARG A 70 7.78 22.50 -2.17
C ARG A 70 7.37 21.29 -3.03
N ASP A 71 7.64 20.08 -2.54
CA ASP A 71 7.44 18.83 -3.27
C ASP A 71 6.09 18.20 -2.90
N GLY A 72 5.30 18.83 -2.02
CA GLY A 72 3.99 18.34 -1.59
C GLY A 72 4.02 17.43 -0.36
N LEU A 73 5.15 17.34 0.34
CA LEU A 73 5.31 16.50 1.53
C LEU A 73 4.82 17.20 2.80
N PHE A 74 3.98 16.53 3.57
CA PHE A 74 3.60 16.92 4.91
C PHE A 74 4.42 16.17 5.94
N HIS A 75 4.66 16.77 7.11
CA HIS A 75 5.23 16.09 8.27
C HIS A 75 4.21 16.10 9.42
N ILE A 76 3.56 14.96 9.65
CA ILE A 76 2.43 14.80 10.58
C ILE A 76 2.79 13.73 11.61
N GLU A 77 2.75 14.07 12.89
CA GLU A 77 3.01 13.13 14.00
C GLU A 77 4.30 12.30 13.82
N GLY A 78 5.38 12.97 13.37
CA GLY A 78 6.69 12.34 13.13
C GLY A 78 6.79 11.53 11.83
N ASN A 79 5.78 11.62 10.95
CA ASN A 79 5.73 10.88 9.70
C ASN A 79 5.58 11.77 8.47
N TYR A 80 6.27 11.43 7.38
CA TYR A 80 6.06 12.05 6.08
C TYR A 80 4.82 11.48 5.41
N ARG A 81 3.96 12.36 4.92
CA ARG A 81 2.71 12.01 4.26
C ARG A 81 2.52 12.80 2.97
N VAL A 82 1.80 12.22 2.02
CA VAL A 82 1.39 12.83 0.76
C VAL A 82 -0.11 12.74 0.67
N VAL A 83 -0.75 13.86 0.37
CA VAL A 83 -2.19 13.88 0.08
C VAL A 83 -2.37 13.58 -1.41
N VAL A 84 -2.88 12.38 -1.72
CA VAL A 84 -3.00 11.92 -3.10
C VAL A 84 -4.23 12.59 -3.77
N PRO A 85 -4.06 13.28 -4.91
CA PRO A 85 -5.18 13.84 -5.65
C PRO A 85 -6.13 12.77 -6.17
N TYR A 86 -7.40 13.13 -6.28
CA TYR A 86 -8.41 12.29 -6.94
C TYR A 86 -9.36 13.16 -7.78
N PRO A 87 -9.93 12.62 -8.87
CA PRO A 87 -10.88 13.35 -9.70
C PRO A 87 -12.32 13.23 -9.18
N ASP A 88 -13.19 14.17 -9.56
CA ASP A 88 -14.64 14.10 -9.29
C ASP A 88 -15.38 13.05 -10.14
N ARG A 89 -14.77 12.60 -11.25
CA ARG A 89 -15.29 11.60 -12.19
C ARG A 89 -14.18 10.82 -12.87
N ARG A 90 -14.53 9.75 -13.60
CA ARG A 90 -13.58 8.84 -14.24
C ARG A 90 -12.95 9.42 -15.52
N GLU A 91 -13.72 10.18 -16.28
CA GLU A 91 -13.32 10.80 -17.55
C GLU A 91 -12.34 11.95 -17.27
N LEU A 92 -11.03 11.64 -17.18
CA LEU A 92 -10.00 12.57 -16.71
C LEU A 92 -9.87 13.84 -17.56
N ASP A 93 -10.17 13.76 -18.85
CA ASP A 93 -10.19 14.90 -19.78
C ASP A 93 -11.30 15.91 -19.46
N GLN A 94 -12.31 15.51 -18.68
CA GLN A 94 -13.46 16.31 -18.25
C GLN A 94 -13.54 16.48 -16.74
N ALA A 95 -12.63 15.85 -15.99
CA ALA A 95 -12.68 15.81 -14.55
C ALA A 95 -12.14 17.09 -13.91
N ARG A 96 -12.73 17.46 -12.77
CA ARG A 96 -12.09 18.33 -11.80
C ARG A 96 -11.20 17.47 -10.90
N ILE A 97 -9.94 17.83 -10.78
CA ILE A 97 -8.97 17.18 -9.89
C ILE A 97 -8.99 17.89 -8.54
N LEU A 98 -9.25 17.12 -7.49
CA LEU A 98 -9.19 17.57 -6.11
C LEU A 98 -7.80 17.28 -5.55
N CYS A 99 -6.94 18.31 -5.56
CA CYS A 99 -5.68 18.29 -4.84
C CYS A 99 -5.90 18.62 -3.35
N VAL A 100 -4.83 18.68 -2.56
CA VAL A 100 -4.93 18.83 -1.10
C VAL A 100 -5.77 20.03 -0.64
N GLY A 101 -5.67 21.18 -1.31
CA GLY A 101 -6.43 22.38 -0.96
C GLY A 101 -7.92 22.26 -1.28
N GLU A 102 -8.28 21.64 -2.40
CA GLU A 102 -9.68 21.28 -2.70
C GLU A 102 -10.23 20.30 -1.65
N GLN A 103 -9.46 19.26 -1.32
CA GLN A 103 -9.89 18.25 -0.35
C GLN A 103 -10.05 18.83 1.06
N LEU A 104 -9.13 19.69 1.51
CA LEU A 104 -9.23 20.39 2.79
C LEU A 104 -10.43 21.35 2.83
N TYR A 105 -10.67 22.07 1.73
CA TYR A 105 -11.85 22.94 1.61
C TYR A 105 -13.14 22.14 1.80
N ASP A 106 -13.32 21.06 1.04
CA ASP A 106 -14.52 20.22 1.12
C ASP A 106 -14.65 19.58 2.52
N PHE A 107 -13.54 19.17 3.14
CA PHE A 107 -13.53 18.59 4.48
C PHE A 107 -14.02 19.57 5.55
N ILE A 108 -13.62 20.85 5.45
CA ILE A 108 -14.00 21.90 6.41
C ILE A 108 -15.41 22.41 6.12
N ASP A 109 -15.77 22.68 4.86
CA ASP A 109 -17.10 23.19 4.49
C ASP A 109 -18.23 22.24 4.92
N GLN A 110 -18.01 20.92 4.83
CA GLN A 110 -18.97 19.92 5.32
C GLN A 110 -19.19 19.95 6.84
N ARG A 111 -18.26 20.52 7.61
CA ARG A 111 -18.28 20.55 9.08
C ARG A 111 -18.63 21.92 9.65
N LEU A 112 -18.30 22.98 8.92
CA LEU A 112 -18.46 24.35 9.38
C LEU A 112 -19.90 24.84 9.19
N GLU A 113 -20.65 24.88 10.29
CA GLU A 113 -21.99 25.46 10.30
C GLU A 113 -21.95 27.00 10.32
N ALA A 114 -23.00 27.62 9.78
CA ALA A 114 -23.16 29.07 9.83
C ALA A 114 -23.45 29.53 11.26
N ALA A 115 -22.75 30.55 11.73
CA ALA A 115 -22.94 31.10 13.05
C ALA A 115 -24.31 31.78 13.23
N PRO A 116 -24.96 31.62 14.39
CA PRO A 116 -26.15 32.39 14.74
C PRO A 116 -25.86 33.89 14.82
N GLU A 117 -26.81 34.74 14.38
CA GLU A 117 -26.68 36.21 14.33
C GLU A 117 -26.43 36.89 15.70
N GLN A 118 -26.68 36.20 16.82
CA GLN A 118 -26.65 36.78 18.18
C GLN A 118 -25.84 35.94 19.17
N LEU A 119 -24.74 35.32 18.73
CA LEU A 119 -23.84 34.58 19.61
C LEU A 119 -22.81 35.51 20.26
N ALA A 120 -22.67 35.46 21.58
CA ALA A 120 -21.58 36.13 22.29
C ALA A 120 -20.31 35.28 22.14
N TRP A 121 -19.38 35.69 21.29
CA TRP A 121 -18.13 34.96 21.08
C TRP A 121 -17.12 35.23 22.18
N ASP A 122 -16.39 34.17 22.54
CA ASP A 122 -15.12 34.21 23.24
C ASP A 122 -14.15 33.24 22.57
N GLY A 123 -12.89 33.24 23.00
CA GLY A 123 -11.85 32.41 22.37
C GLY A 123 -12.15 30.91 22.44
N ASP A 124 -12.78 30.43 23.52
CA ASP A 124 -13.11 29.02 23.71
C ASP A 124 -14.26 28.61 22.79
N LEU A 125 -15.27 29.46 22.64
CA LEU A 125 -16.39 29.23 21.73
C LEU A 125 -15.96 29.21 20.27
N VAL A 126 -15.04 30.11 19.88
CA VAL A 126 -14.45 30.09 18.53
C VAL A 126 -13.71 28.78 18.28
N ARG A 127 -12.87 28.32 19.22
CA ARG A 127 -12.14 27.05 19.08
C ARG A 127 -13.07 25.83 19.08
N ASN A 128 -14.18 25.87 19.81
CA ASN A 128 -15.17 24.81 19.77
C ASN A 128 -15.98 24.81 18.47
N TRP A 129 -16.24 25.98 17.88
CA TRP A 129 -16.99 26.11 16.62
C TRP A 129 -16.13 25.81 15.39
N LEU A 130 -14.87 26.23 15.42
CA LEU A 130 -13.87 26.02 14.39
C LEU A 130 -12.62 25.37 15.02
N PRO A 131 -12.66 24.09 15.40
CA PRO A 131 -11.49 23.37 15.90
C PRO A 131 -10.55 23.02 14.74
N LEU A 132 -9.98 24.06 14.10
CA LEU A 132 -9.25 23.96 12.83
C LEU A 132 -8.00 23.07 12.94
N ASP A 133 -7.29 23.14 14.06
CA ASP A 133 -6.14 22.29 14.38
C ASP A 133 -6.53 20.82 14.46
N ALA A 134 -7.63 20.49 15.16
CA ALA A 134 -8.15 19.13 15.22
C ALA A 134 -8.63 18.65 13.85
N TRP A 135 -9.37 19.48 13.11
CA TRP A 135 -9.86 19.11 11.78
C TRP A 135 -8.75 18.90 10.76
N MET A 136 -7.73 19.76 10.73
CA MET A 136 -6.57 19.56 9.86
C MET A 136 -5.81 18.29 10.26
N ARG A 137 -5.68 17.99 11.56
CA ARG A 137 -5.10 16.73 12.02
C ARG A 137 -5.92 15.52 11.55
N ASP A 138 -7.23 15.53 11.79
CA ASP A 138 -8.15 14.45 11.43
C ASP A 138 -8.15 14.18 9.92
N PHE A 139 -8.10 15.24 9.10
CA PHE A 139 -7.96 15.13 7.66
C PHE A 139 -6.72 14.31 7.26
N HIS A 140 -5.58 14.57 7.89
CA HIS A 140 -4.33 13.85 7.61
C HIS A 140 -4.34 12.42 8.17
N LEU A 141 -5.27 12.06 9.05
CA LEU A 141 -5.48 10.68 9.49
C LEU A 141 -6.41 9.90 8.54
N GLY A 142 -7.05 10.59 7.58
CA GLY A 142 -7.93 9.99 6.57
C GLY A 142 -7.19 9.25 5.44
N GLU A 143 -7.98 8.59 4.58
CA GLU A 143 -7.48 7.66 3.55
C GLU A 143 -6.66 8.32 2.43
N THR A 144 -6.93 9.58 2.10
CA THR A 144 -6.22 10.30 1.02
C THR A 144 -4.85 10.82 1.46
N SER A 145 -4.58 10.91 2.76
CA SER A 145 -3.27 11.29 3.31
C SER A 145 -2.43 10.04 3.63
N GLN A 146 -1.66 9.61 2.63
CA GLN A 146 -0.90 8.36 2.66
C GLN A 146 0.49 8.58 3.24
N TYR A 147 1.01 7.59 3.99
CA TYR A 147 2.42 7.57 4.37
C TYR A 147 3.30 7.60 3.12
N LEU A 148 4.37 8.39 3.16
CA LEU A 148 5.31 8.49 2.06
C LEU A 148 5.96 7.12 1.79
N GLN A 149 5.72 6.59 0.59
CA GLN A 149 6.51 5.51 0.02
C GLN A 149 7.88 6.05 -0.40
N ALA A 150 8.96 5.46 0.10
CA ALA A 150 10.32 5.96 -0.09
C ALA A 150 11.36 4.83 -0.08
N THR A 151 11.00 3.64 -0.59
CA THR A 151 11.92 2.49 -0.68
C THR A 151 13.21 2.88 -1.42
N ASN A 152 13.06 3.60 -2.52
CA ASN A 152 14.12 4.25 -3.27
C ASN A 152 13.62 5.57 -3.86
N TRP A 153 14.47 6.25 -4.65
CA TRP A 153 14.11 7.51 -5.30
C TRP A 153 12.83 7.37 -6.16
N LEU A 154 12.74 6.30 -6.96
CA LEU A 154 11.64 6.14 -7.92
C LEU A 154 10.29 5.95 -7.23
N ASP A 155 10.26 5.17 -6.15
CA ASP A 155 9.09 4.97 -5.30
C ASP A 155 8.54 6.31 -4.78
N ARG A 156 9.43 7.19 -4.30
CA ARG A 156 9.09 8.51 -3.78
C ARG A 156 8.45 9.40 -4.85
N TYR A 157 9.12 9.59 -5.98
CA TYR A 157 8.66 10.53 -6.99
C TYR A 157 7.44 10.03 -7.75
N THR A 158 7.29 8.71 -7.95
CA THR A 158 6.03 8.15 -8.47
C THR A 158 4.89 8.30 -7.45
N HIS A 159 5.14 8.24 -6.13
CA HIS A 159 4.11 8.49 -5.12
C HIS A 159 3.66 9.96 -5.13
N LEU A 160 4.59 10.91 -5.27
CA LEU A 160 4.29 12.34 -5.38
C LEU A 160 3.47 12.69 -6.64
N ARG A 161 3.63 11.92 -7.73
CA ARG A 161 2.88 12.06 -8.99
C ARG A 161 1.65 11.15 -9.09
N ARG A 162 1.23 10.53 -7.98
CA ARG A 162 0.09 9.60 -7.97
C ARG A 162 -1.23 10.36 -8.10
N LEU A 163 -2.15 9.79 -8.88
CA LEU A 163 -3.56 10.14 -8.93
C LEU A 163 -4.37 8.87 -8.60
N THR A 164 -5.43 8.97 -7.80
CA THR A 164 -6.26 7.79 -7.48
C THR A 164 -7.74 8.00 -7.80
N LEU A 165 -8.38 6.95 -8.33
CA LEU A 165 -9.82 6.87 -8.56
C LEU A 165 -10.56 6.18 -7.40
N ILE A 166 -9.84 5.67 -6.38
CA ILE A 166 -10.42 4.88 -5.29
C ILE A 166 -11.60 5.62 -4.60
N PRO A 167 -11.51 6.93 -4.28
CA PRO A 167 -12.62 7.64 -3.62
C PRO A 167 -13.92 7.68 -4.43
N ILE A 168 -13.85 7.57 -5.76
CA ILE A 168 -15.02 7.65 -6.65
C ILE A 168 -15.39 6.30 -7.28
N VAL A 169 -14.55 5.26 -7.14
CA VAL A 169 -14.73 3.93 -7.75
C VAL A 169 -14.75 2.85 -6.67
N GLY A 170 -15.96 2.51 -6.22
CA GLY A 170 -16.19 1.52 -5.16
C GLY A 170 -16.06 0.04 -5.57
N LYS A 171 -15.87 -0.28 -6.86
CA LYS A 171 -15.68 -1.66 -7.36
C LYS A 171 -14.49 -1.76 -8.32
N PRO A 172 -13.81 -2.90 -8.43
CA PRO A 172 -12.78 -3.12 -9.46
C PRO A 172 -13.33 -2.92 -10.87
N PHE A 173 -12.47 -2.49 -11.80
CA PHE A 173 -12.81 -2.34 -13.22
C PHE A 173 -12.85 -3.69 -13.95
N ASP A 174 -13.67 -3.76 -15.00
CA ASP A 174 -13.61 -4.84 -15.99
C ASP A 174 -12.37 -4.66 -16.90
N ASP A 175 -11.90 -5.71 -17.57
CA ASP A 175 -10.63 -5.68 -18.34
C ASP A 175 -10.55 -4.57 -19.40
N ARG A 176 -11.67 -4.19 -20.01
CA ARG A 176 -11.72 -3.11 -21.03
C ARG A 176 -11.70 -1.70 -20.43
N ASP A 177 -11.86 -1.60 -19.12
CA ASP A 177 -12.01 -0.35 -18.38
C ASP A 177 -10.71 0.12 -17.72
N VAL A 178 -9.64 -0.67 -17.77
CA VAL A 178 -8.38 -0.37 -17.07
C VAL A 178 -7.72 0.92 -17.57
N PHE A 179 -7.81 1.22 -18.87
CA PHE A 179 -7.24 2.43 -19.46
C PHE A 179 -8.13 2.96 -20.62
N PRO A 180 -9.15 3.79 -20.33
CA PRO A 180 -10.02 4.39 -21.34
C PRO A 180 -9.34 5.57 -22.07
N ASP A 181 -9.87 5.93 -23.25
CA ASP A 181 -9.33 6.99 -24.12
C ASP A 181 -9.17 8.35 -23.41
N SER A 182 -10.05 8.67 -22.44
CA SER A 182 -9.99 9.90 -21.64
C SER A 182 -8.70 10.04 -20.81
N GLN A 183 -7.92 8.97 -20.64
CA GLN A 183 -6.67 8.95 -19.89
C GLN A 183 -5.44 9.16 -20.79
N TYR A 184 -5.59 9.03 -22.11
CA TYR A 184 -4.48 9.04 -23.05
C TYR A 184 -3.71 10.35 -23.01
N GLY A 185 -2.41 10.26 -22.71
CA GLY A 185 -1.51 11.41 -22.59
C GLY A 185 -1.66 12.25 -21.31
N LEU A 186 -2.58 11.89 -20.41
CA LEU A 186 -2.76 12.53 -19.10
C LEU A 186 -2.11 11.71 -17.97
N VAL A 187 -2.24 10.39 -18.05
CA VAL A 187 -1.64 9.44 -17.10
C VAL A 187 -0.90 8.34 -17.85
N CYS A 188 0.08 7.74 -17.18
CA CYS A 188 0.89 6.65 -17.71
C CYS A 188 0.06 5.37 -17.91
N PRO A 189 0.08 4.74 -19.11
CA PRO A 189 -0.66 3.50 -19.35
C PRO A 189 -0.06 2.26 -18.68
N HIS A 190 1.23 2.31 -18.31
CA HIS A 190 1.93 1.17 -17.71
C HIS A 190 2.09 1.30 -16.19
N CYS A 191 1.82 2.47 -15.61
CA CYS A 191 2.17 2.78 -14.22
C CYS A 191 0.94 2.61 -13.31
N THR A 192 0.50 1.36 -13.15
CA THR A 192 -0.62 1.01 -12.27
C THR A 192 -0.31 -0.30 -11.54
N PRO A 193 -0.72 -0.46 -10.26
CA PRO A 193 -0.44 -1.69 -9.52
C PRO A 193 -1.23 -2.87 -10.08
N GLU A 194 -0.67 -4.07 -9.98
CA GLU A 194 -1.39 -5.31 -10.19
C GLU A 194 -2.43 -5.54 -9.06
N GLY A 195 -3.46 -6.35 -9.36
CA GLY A 195 -4.44 -6.78 -8.37
C GLY A 195 -5.66 -5.85 -8.26
N PRO A 196 -6.29 -5.72 -7.07
CA PRO A 196 -7.59 -5.05 -6.92
C PRO A 196 -7.61 -3.57 -7.29
N ASN A 197 -6.44 -2.94 -7.39
CA ASN A 197 -6.28 -1.51 -7.65
C ASN A 197 -5.87 -1.18 -9.10
N ILE A 198 -5.81 -2.19 -9.97
CA ILE A 198 -5.46 -1.99 -11.39
C ILE A 198 -6.39 -0.94 -12.04
N GLY A 199 -5.79 0.04 -12.72
CA GLY A 199 -6.50 1.17 -13.34
C GLY A 199 -7.07 2.20 -12.37
N ARG A 200 -7.02 1.97 -11.04
CA ARG A 200 -7.53 2.89 -10.00
C ARG A 200 -6.44 3.70 -9.32
N VAL A 201 -5.20 3.25 -9.39
CA VAL A 201 -4.02 4.00 -8.94
C VAL A 201 -3.17 4.26 -10.17
N LEU A 202 -2.96 5.54 -10.47
CA LEU A 202 -2.40 6.04 -11.70
C LEU A 202 -1.20 6.94 -11.39
N GLU A 203 -0.31 7.12 -12.37
CA GLU A 203 0.78 8.09 -12.31
C GLU A 203 0.55 9.16 -13.38
N VAL A 204 0.61 10.43 -13.01
CA VAL A 204 0.51 11.56 -13.94
C VAL A 204 1.67 11.49 -14.95
N ALA A 205 1.35 11.47 -16.23
CA ALA A 205 2.33 11.36 -17.32
C ALA A 205 3.35 12.51 -17.27
N ARG A 206 4.56 12.31 -17.80
CA ARG A 206 5.62 13.33 -17.83
C ARG A 206 5.17 14.56 -18.63
N GLY A 207 4.44 14.35 -19.72
CA GLY A 207 3.86 15.41 -20.56
C GLY A 207 2.55 16.01 -20.03
N ALA A 208 2.18 15.74 -18.76
CA ALA A 208 0.94 16.23 -18.16
C ALA A 208 1.20 16.87 -16.78
N ARG A 209 0.28 17.74 -16.37
CA ARG A 209 0.29 18.41 -15.07
C ARG A 209 -1.13 18.69 -14.59
N ILE A 210 -1.27 18.90 -13.28
CA ILE A 210 -2.51 19.43 -12.71
C ILE A 210 -2.39 20.95 -12.59
N ARG A 211 -3.33 21.70 -13.14
CA ARG A 211 -3.40 23.16 -13.03
C ARG A 211 -4.87 23.60 -12.95
N ASP A 212 -5.18 24.52 -12.05
CA ASP A 212 -6.54 25.05 -11.85
C ASP A 212 -7.60 23.96 -11.71
N GLY A 213 -7.27 22.89 -10.98
CA GLY A 213 -8.15 21.75 -10.76
C GLY A 213 -8.42 20.92 -12.02
N LYS A 214 -7.59 20.99 -13.06
CA LYS A 214 -7.70 20.17 -14.28
C LYS A 214 -6.40 19.42 -14.52
N LEU A 215 -6.51 18.19 -15.01
CA LEU A 215 -5.37 17.43 -15.53
C LEU A 215 -5.24 17.74 -17.02
N GLU A 216 -4.17 18.42 -17.40
CA GLU A 216 -3.94 18.89 -18.78
C GLU A 216 -2.57 18.44 -19.29
N ARG A 217 -2.47 18.32 -20.62
CA ARG A 217 -1.18 18.16 -21.29
C ARG A 217 -0.42 19.48 -21.23
N ILE A 218 0.90 19.40 -21.11
CA ILE A 218 1.77 20.59 -21.11
C ILE A 218 1.87 21.09 -22.55
N ASP A 219 1.43 22.32 -22.84
CA ASP A 219 1.54 22.97 -24.15
C ASP A 219 2.40 24.26 -24.03
N GLY A 220 3.52 24.38 -24.76
CA GLY A 220 4.34 25.61 -24.71
C GLY A 220 5.65 25.61 -25.51
N SER A 221 5.92 26.71 -26.24
CA SER A 221 6.91 26.83 -27.32
C SER A 221 8.41 26.77 -26.96
N ALA A 222 8.77 26.68 -25.67
CA ALA A 222 10.14 26.43 -25.21
C ALA A 222 10.31 25.04 -24.56
N GLU A 223 9.20 24.38 -24.20
CA GLU A 223 9.11 23.01 -23.66
C GLU A 223 8.66 21.99 -24.74
N LEU A 224 8.46 22.45 -25.98
CA LEU A 224 7.98 21.67 -27.14
C LEU A 224 8.78 20.39 -27.42
N ALA A 225 10.09 20.39 -27.19
CA ALA A 225 10.92 19.21 -27.49
C ALA A 225 10.60 18.00 -26.57
N GLU A 226 10.06 18.24 -25.37
CA GLU A 226 9.72 17.19 -24.41
C GLU A 226 8.26 16.72 -24.51
N VAL A 227 7.36 17.56 -25.04
CA VAL A 227 5.92 17.31 -25.23
C VAL A 227 5.65 16.56 -26.54
N GLU A 228 6.44 16.84 -27.60
CA GLU A 228 6.36 16.14 -28.89
C GLU A 228 7.08 14.79 -28.90
N ALA A 229 7.85 14.48 -27.86
CA ALA A 229 8.51 13.20 -27.73
C ALA A 229 7.46 12.07 -27.56
N PRO A 230 7.57 10.96 -28.32
CA PRO A 230 6.55 9.90 -28.32
C PRO A 230 6.35 9.25 -26.94
N ASP A 231 7.35 9.36 -26.06
CA ASP A 231 7.37 8.86 -24.69
C ASP A 231 6.77 9.82 -23.66
N SER A 232 6.29 11.02 -24.05
CA SER A 232 5.69 11.99 -23.12
C SER A 232 4.44 11.48 -22.40
N ILE A 233 3.81 10.43 -22.95
CA ILE A 233 2.67 9.71 -22.35
C ILE A 233 3.07 8.82 -21.16
N LEU A 234 4.36 8.55 -20.98
CA LEU A 234 4.88 7.70 -19.91
C LEU A 234 5.00 8.47 -18.60
N GLY A 235 4.84 7.77 -17.48
CA GLY A 235 5.22 8.25 -16.14
C GLY A 235 6.72 8.10 -15.93
N PHE A 236 7.26 8.59 -14.81
CA PHE A 236 8.71 8.54 -14.56
C PHE A 236 9.24 7.12 -14.53
N SER A 237 8.53 6.22 -13.85
CA SER A 237 8.93 4.82 -13.77
C SER A 237 8.98 4.15 -15.14
N ALA A 238 8.01 4.42 -16.02
CA ALA A 238 7.98 3.84 -17.35
C ALA A 238 9.05 4.44 -18.29
N SER A 239 9.32 5.75 -18.17
CA SER A 239 10.34 6.42 -19.00
C SER A 239 11.76 5.92 -18.77
N MET A 240 12.01 5.20 -17.67
CA MET A 240 13.33 4.67 -17.28
C MET A 240 13.55 3.20 -17.68
N VAL A 241 12.64 2.63 -18.49
CA VAL A 241 12.79 1.29 -19.06
C VAL A 241 13.29 1.43 -20.51
N PRO A 242 14.57 1.10 -20.80
CA PRO A 242 15.06 1.08 -22.18
C PRO A 242 14.36 -0.02 -22.96
N PHE A 243 14.18 0.15 -24.28
CA PHE A 243 13.54 -0.86 -25.14
C PHE A 243 12.12 -1.28 -24.74
N ILE A 244 11.38 -0.48 -23.96
CA ILE A 244 10.03 -0.80 -23.49
C ILE A 244 9.07 -1.21 -24.63
N GLU A 245 9.27 -0.69 -25.84
CA GLU A 245 8.49 -1.03 -27.04
C GLU A 245 8.70 -2.48 -27.54
N HIS A 246 9.61 -3.23 -26.92
CA HIS A 246 9.86 -4.65 -27.16
C HIS A 246 9.38 -5.56 -26.02
N ASP A 247 8.67 -4.99 -25.05
CA ASP A 247 8.07 -5.71 -23.95
C ASP A 247 6.54 -5.70 -24.06
N ASP A 248 5.91 -6.84 -23.76
CA ASP A 248 4.46 -6.89 -23.54
C ASP A 248 4.04 -5.90 -22.45
N ALA A 249 2.89 -5.26 -22.63
CA ALA A 249 2.41 -4.20 -21.74
C ALA A 249 2.30 -4.66 -20.28
N ASN A 250 1.92 -5.92 -20.02
CA ASN A 250 1.84 -6.45 -18.67
C ASN A 250 3.24 -6.66 -18.07
N ARG A 251 4.25 -7.02 -18.89
CA ARG A 251 5.63 -7.16 -18.43
C ARG A 251 6.27 -5.81 -18.15
N ALA A 252 6.04 -4.83 -19.02
CA ALA A 252 6.45 -3.45 -18.77
C ALA A 252 5.88 -2.95 -17.43
N LEU A 253 4.56 -3.09 -17.23
CA LEU A 253 3.87 -2.73 -15.98
C LEU A 253 4.50 -3.40 -14.76
N MET A 254 4.74 -4.71 -14.83
CA MET A 254 5.39 -5.45 -13.75
C MET A 254 6.81 -4.94 -13.47
N GLY A 255 7.62 -4.71 -14.51
CA GLY A 255 8.99 -4.19 -14.39
C GLY A 255 9.01 -2.84 -13.69
N ILE A 256 8.15 -1.93 -14.14
CA ILE A 256 7.93 -0.59 -13.56
C ILE A 256 7.58 -0.68 -12.07
N ASN A 257 6.61 -1.51 -11.69
CA ASN A 257 6.21 -1.65 -10.30
C ASN A 257 7.29 -2.29 -9.42
N MET A 258 8.13 -3.16 -9.98
CA MET A 258 9.22 -3.81 -9.27
C MET A 258 10.43 -2.89 -9.06
N MET A 259 10.74 -2.00 -10.00
CA MET A 259 11.85 -1.03 -9.82
C MET A 259 11.66 -0.17 -8.56
N ARG A 260 10.42 0.24 -8.25
CA ARG A 260 10.10 0.99 -7.02
C ARG A 260 10.35 0.21 -5.73
N GLN A 261 10.44 -1.12 -5.81
CA GLN A 261 10.66 -2.00 -4.67
C GLN A 261 12.14 -2.38 -4.49
N TRP A 262 13.03 -1.90 -5.36
CA TRP A 262 14.44 -2.23 -5.26
C TRP A 262 15.12 -1.61 -4.05
N THR A 263 15.92 -2.42 -3.36
CA THR A 263 16.81 -1.95 -2.30
C THR A 263 17.83 -0.97 -2.88
N SER A 264 18.05 0.16 -2.20
CA SER A 264 19.08 1.12 -2.58
C SER A 264 20.01 1.37 -1.40
N ALA A 265 21.31 1.17 -1.60
CA ALA A 265 22.32 1.35 -0.56
C ALA A 265 22.68 2.83 -0.30
N ALA A 266 22.28 3.73 -1.18
CA ALA A 266 22.51 5.16 -1.00
C ALA A 266 21.54 5.75 0.04
N ASP A 267 21.94 6.84 0.69
CA ASP A 267 21.18 7.48 1.75
C ASP A 267 19.91 8.15 1.19
N THR A 268 18.72 7.70 1.60
CA THR A 268 17.48 8.43 1.28
C THR A 268 17.28 9.50 2.33
N ALA A 269 17.24 10.77 1.92
CA ALA A 269 16.96 11.90 2.82
C ALA A 269 15.61 11.80 3.58
N ALA A 270 14.66 11.01 3.07
CA ALA A 270 13.40 10.72 3.74
C ALA A 270 13.46 9.35 4.45
N PRO A 271 13.02 9.23 5.71
CA PRO A 271 12.88 7.95 6.39
C PRO A 271 11.86 7.06 5.69
N ILE A 272 12.16 5.77 5.56
CA ILE A 272 11.20 4.78 5.09
C ILE A 272 10.11 4.64 6.16
N HIS A 273 8.86 4.93 5.81
CA HIS A 273 7.73 4.64 6.68
C HIS A 273 7.40 3.15 6.61
N SER A 274 7.89 2.43 7.61
CA SER A 274 7.26 1.19 8.07
C SER A 274 7.24 1.19 9.58
N THR A 275 6.17 0.68 10.18
CA THR A 275 6.23 0.19 11.56
C THR A 275 7.02 -1.11 11.59
N GLY A 276 7.95 -1.26 12.55
CA GLY A 276 8.75 -2.48 12.71
C GLY A 276 10.06 -2.46 11.91
N TRP A 277 10.26 -3.48 11.07
CA TRP A 277 11.58 -3.83 10.55
C TRP A 277 12.18 -2.88 9.50
N PHE A 278 11.41 -2.16 8.65
CA PHE A 278 12.06 -1.19 7.73
C PHE A 278 12.61 0.02 8.48
N ARG A 279 12.13 0.32 9.70
CA ARG A 279 12.80 1.27 10.60
C ARG A 279 14.15 0.73 11.06
N GLN A 280 14.24 -0.56 11.37
CA GLN A 280 15.48 -1.25 11.72
C GLN A 280 16.46 -1.33 10.54
N GLN A 281 15.98 -1.54 9.31
CA GLN A 281 16.78 -1.46 8.08
C GLN A 281 17.25 -0.02 7.79
N TYR A 282 16.41 0.98 8.02
CA TYR A 282 16.79 2.39 7.92
C TYR A 282 17.90 2.75 8.91
N ASP A 283 17.81 2.27 10.15
CA ASP A 283 18.84 2.46 11.16
C ASP A 283 20.16 1.70 10.80
N GLN A 284 20.06 0.53 10.15
CA GLN A 284 21.21 -0.20 9.59
C GLN A 284 21.82 0.48 8.35
N ARG A 285 20.99 1.13 7.52
CA ARG A 285 21.36 1.91 6.31
C ARG A 285 22.20 3.14 6.67
N LEU A 286 21.85 3.84 7.73
CA LEU A 286 22.65 4.95 8.27
C LEU A 286 24.02 4.48 8.81
N ALA A 287 24.13 3.21 9.20
CA ALA A 287 25.37 2.62 9.70
C ALA A 287 26.28 2.05 8.58
N SER A 288 25.73 1.71 7.41
CA SER A 288 26.50 1.17 6.29
C SER A 288 27.25 2.28 5.54
N LYS A 289 28.55 2.43 5.83
CA LYS A 289 29.48 3.17 4.98
C LYS A 289 30.02 2.23 3.92
N GLY A 290 29.78 2.45 2.63
CA GLY A 290 30.66 1.84 1.61
C GLY A 290 30.13 1.55 0.21
N ASN A 291 28.81 1.44 -0.02
CA ASN A 291 28.34 1.06 -1.36
C ASN A 291 28.11 2.27 -2.25
N LYS A 292 28.83 2.29 -3.37
CA LYS A 292 28.60 3.25 -4.44
C LYS A 292 27.42 2.76 -5.29
N PRO A 293 26.50 3.65 -5.69
CA PRO A 293 25.51 3.30 -6.70
C PRO A 293 26.22 2.77 -7.95
N GLU A 294 25.61 1.77 -8.59
CA GLU A 294 26.09 1.22 -9.86
C GLU A 294 25.11 1.64 -10.97
N PRO A 295 25.42 2.69 -11.76
CA PRO A 295 24.59 3.09 -12.88
C PRO A 295 24.45 1.98 -13.91
N ALA A 296 23.27 1.86 -14.51
CA ALA A 296 23.06 0.91 -15.59
C ALA A 296 23.95 1.24 -16.80
N LEU A 297 24.49 0.21 -17.46
CA LEU A 297 25.23 0.37 -18.71
C LEU A 297 24.34 0.81 -19.87
N VAL A 298 23.05 0.47 -19.80
CA VAL A 298 22.02 0.92 -20.75
C VAL A 298 21.08 1.86 -20.01
N GLN A 299 20.97 3.09 -20.50
CA GLN A 299 20.21 4.18 -19.88
C GLN A 299 19.21 4.72 -20.89
N THR A 300 18.23 5.47 -20.42
CA THR A 300 17.21 6.12 -21.25
C THR A 300 17.54 7.58 -21.50
N GLY A 301 18.41 8.17 -20.68
CA GLY A 301 18.70 9.61 -20.67
C GLY A 301 17.72 10.41 -19.82
N TYR A 302 16.83 9.72 -19.09
CA TYR A 302 15.90 10.28 -18.12
C TYR A 302 16.31 9.96 -16.67
N GLU A 303 17.38 9.22 -16.44
CA GLU A 303 17.83 8.89 -15.09
C GLU A 303 18.28 10.15 -14.33
N PRO A 304 17.82 10.38 -13.09
CA PRO A 304 18.15 11.57 -12.31
C PRO A 304 19.60 11.52 -11.81
N ASP A 305 20.18 12.69 -11.54
CA ASP A 305 21.43 12.80 -10.78
C ASP A 305 21.16 12.60 -9.28
N ALA A 306 20.74 11.39 -8.92
CA ALA A 306 20.38 10.98 -7.57
C ALA A 306 21.02 9.63 -7.23
N THR A 307 21.79 9.60 -6.15
CA THR A 307 22.50 8.38 -5.75
C THR A 307 21.56 7.26 -5.29
N ASP A 308 20.39 7.60 -4.73
CA ASP A 308 19.36 6.67 -4.27
C ASP A 308 18.44 6.14 -5.38
N PHE A 309 18.64 6.58 -6.62
CA PHE A 309 17.95 6.04 -7.80
C PHE A 309 18.51 4.70 -8.27
N TRP A 310 19.83 4.56 -8.29
CA TRP A 310 20.51 3.36 -8.78
C TRP A 310 20.50 2.23 -7.75
N GLY A 311 19.35 1.55 -7.64
CA GLY A 311 19.14 0.40 -6.73
C GLY A 311 19.46 -0.98 -7.33
N GLY A 312 19.98 -1.03 -8.56
CA GLY A 312 20.31 -2.28 -9.24
C GLY A 312 21.82 -2.45 -9.50
N TYR A 313 22.15 -3.56 -10.16
CA TYR A 313 23.50 -3.98 -10.52
C TYR A 313 23.50 -4.48 -11.96
N ASN A 314 24.55 -4.17 -12.71
CA ASN A 314 24.77 -4.76 -14.02
C ASN A 314 25.30 -6.18 -13.81
N LEU A 315 24.45 -7.19 -14.07
CA LEU A 315 24.84 -8.59 -13.99
C LEU A 315 25.03 -9.16 -15.39
N LEU A 316 26.19 -9.75 -15.64
CA LEU A 316 26.47 -10.48 -16.87
C LEU A 316 25.55 -11.71 -16.95
N THR A 317 24.44 -11.56 -17.65
CA THR A 317 23.33 -12.52 -17.69
C THR A 317 23.47 -13.42 -18.91
N ALA A 318 23.46 -14.73 -18.69
CA ALA A 318 23.38 -15.75 -19.73
C ALA A 318 21.95 -16.28 -19.87
N PHE A 319 21.42 -16.21 -21.10
CA PHE A 319 20.08 -16.72 -21.41
C PHE A 319 20.14 -18.19 -21.82
N ILE A 320 20.29 -19.08 -20.83
CA ILE A 320 20.42 -20.54 -21.03
C ILE A 320 19.60 -21.31 -19.99
N MET A 321 19.25 -22.55 -20.33
CA MET A 321 18.76 -23.52 -19.36
C MET A 321 19.94 -24.06 -18.54
N TRP A 322 19.74 -24.21 -17.24
CA TRP A 322 20.70 -24.76 -16.30
C TRP A 322 20.01 -25.71 -15.33
N ASP A 323 20.11 -27.00 -15.64
CA ASP A 323 19.56 -28.13 -14.89
C ASP A 323 18.15 -27.86 -14.32
N GLU A 324 17.89 -28.28 -13.08
CA GLU A 324 16.66 -28.00 -12.34
C GLU A 324 16.67 -26.62 -11.67
N ASP A 325 17.85 -25.99 -11.54
CA ASP A 325 17.99 -24.74 -10.80
C ASP A 325 17.32 -23.55 -11.52
N THR A 326 17.19 -23.61 -12.84
CA THR A 326 16.50 -22.59 -13.65
C THR A 326 15.08 -23.00 -14.07
N PHE A 327 14.52 -24.03 -13.44
CA PHE A 327 13.14 -24.43 -13.66
C PHE A 327 12.17 -23.29 -13.25
N GLU A 328 11.13 -23.09 -14.06
CA GLU A 328 10.21 -21.94 -13.95
C GLU A 328 10.97 -20.59 -13.93
N ASP A 329 10.93 -19.89 -12.80
CA ASP A 329 11.58 -18.60 -12.58
C ASP A 329 12.78 -18.70 -11.61
N GLY A 330 13.41 -19.87 -11.55
CA GLY A 330 14.64 -20.07 -10.78
C GLY A 330 15.83 -19.31 -11.36
N LEU A 331 16.62 -18.70 -10.50
CA LEU A 331 17.83 -17.95 -10.85
C LEU A 331 19.05 -18.62 -10.24
N VAL A 332 20.09 -18.82 -11.07
CA VAL A 332 21.43 -19.18 -10.60
C VAL A 332 22.29 -17.92 -10.64
N ILE A 333 22.94 -17.60 -9.54
CA ILE A 333 23.83 -16.45 -9.42
C ILE A 333 25.24 -16.90 -8.98
N SER A 334 26.27 -16.19 -9.43
CA SER A 334 27.64 -16.44 -8.99
C SER A 334 27.87 -15.97 -7.56
N GLU A 335 28.83 -16.59 -6.86
CA GLU A 335 29.21 -16.20 -5.49
C GLU A 335 29.68 -14.74 -5.42
N SER A 336 30.43 -14.28 -6.42
CA SER A 336 30.91 -12.90 -6.49
C SER A 336 29.77 -11.91 -6.71
N ALA A 337 28.81 -12.23 -7.57
CA ALA A 337 27.66 -11.36 -7.82
C ALA A 337 26.74 -11.30 -6.60
N ALA A 338 26.48 -12.44 -5.95
CA ALA A 338 25.68 -12.48 -4.71
C ALA A 338 26.34 -11.68 -3.57
N ALA A 339 27.66 -11.76 -3.44
CA ALA A 339 28.44 -10.98 -2.47
C ALA A 339 28.54 -9.49 -2.84
N ARG A 340 28.44 -9.13 -4.12
CA ARG A 340 28.38 -7.73 -4.58
C ARG A 340 27.00 -7.10 -4.32
N MET A 341 25.94 -7.90 -4.35
CA MET A 341 24.57 -7.49 -4.03
C MET A 341 24.30 -7.61 -2.52
N ASP A 342 25.01 -6.83 -1.71
CA ASP A 342 25.11 -7.03 -0.26
C ASP A 342 24.29 -6.08 0.62
N PHE A 343 23.40 -5.25 0.05
CA PHE A 343 22.62 -4.30 0.83
C PHE A 343 21.14 -4.67 0.99
N PRO A 344 20.63 -4.97 2.21
CA PRO A 344 21.29 -4.82 3.51
C PRO A 344 22.22 -5.98 3.93
N ALA A 345 22.12 -7.13 3.27
CA ALA A 345 23.04 -8.27 3.41
C ALA A 345 23.27 -8.94 2.04
N ALA A 346 24.32 -9.76 1.89
CA ALA A 346 24.55 -10.56 0.68
C ALA A 346 23.28 -11.30 0.22
N VAL A 347 23.07 -11.38 -1.10
CA VAL A 347 21.97 -12.16 -1.69
C VAL A 347 22.07 -13.62 -1.24
N GLY A 348 20.96 -14.15 -0.73
CA GLY A 348 20.85 -15.54 -0.31
C GLY A 348 19.95 -16.38 -1.22
N VAL A 349 20.01 -17.71 -1.07
CA VAL A 349 19.02 -18.62 -1.65
C VAL A 349 17.63 -18.29 -1.09
N GLY A 350 16.64 -18.18 -1.97
CA GLY A 350 15.28 -17.77 -1.66
C GLY A 350 15.02 -16.26 -1.82
N ASP A 351 16.06 -15.43 -1.99
CA ASP A 351 15.88 -14.01 -2.27
C ASP A 351 15.28 -13.79 -3.66
N LYS A 352 14.47 -12.75 -3.80
CA LYS A 352 13.80 -12.42 -5.05
C LYS A 352 14.49 -11.26 -5.78
N LEU A 353 14.91 -11.53 -7.01
CA LEU A 353 15.50 -10.54 -7.92
C LEU A 353 14.53 -10.22 -9.06
N SER A 354 14.65 -9.02 -9.61
CA SER A 354 13.93 -8.63 -10.81
C SER A 354 14.74 -7.68 -11.69
N ASN A 355 14.38 -7.58 -12.96
CA ASN A 355 14.92 -6.57 -13.88
C ASN A 355 13.82 -5.58 -14.32
N ARG A 356 14.23 -4.56 -15.09
CA ARG A 356 13.33 -3.48 -15.56
C ARG A 356 12.31 -3.92 -16.61
N HIS A 357 12.46 -5.13 -17.16
CA HIS A 357 11.65 -5.70 -18.25
C HIS A 357 10.59 -6.69 -17.73
N GLY A 358 10.26 -6.65 -16.45
CA GLY A 358 9.23 -7.51 -15.86
C GLY A 358 9.66 -8.96 -15.62
N ALA A 359 10.94 -9.29 -15.80
CA ALA A 359 11.46 -10.57 -15.34
C ALA A 359 11.66 -10.52 -13.82
N LYS A 360 11.21 -11.57 -13.14
CA LYS A 360 11.41 -11.77 -11.71
C LYS A 360 11.67 -13.23 -11.45
N GLY A 361 12.52 -13.52 -10.49
CA GLY A 361 12.87 -14.88 -10.14
C GLY A 361 13.40 -15.00 -8.72
N VAL A 362 13.43 -16.23 -8.23
CA VAL A 362 13.95 -16.57 -6.90
C VAL A 362 15.32 -17.19 -7.08
N VAL A 363 16.30 -16.75 -6.30
CA VAL A 363 17.64 -17.37 -6.29
C VAL A 363 17.51 -18.79 -5.77
N THR A 364 17.69 -19.77 -6.64
CA THR A 364 17.62 -21.20 -6.30
C THR A 364 18.99 -21.75 -5.94
N ARG A 365 20.04 -21.21 -6.56
CA ARG A 365 21.42 -21.63 -6.31
C ARG A 365 22.41 -20.47 -6.43
N ILE A 366 23.40 -20.49 -5.53
CA ILE A 366 24.61 -19.68 -5.63
C ILE A 366 25.76 -20.63 -5.97
N LEU A 367 26.45 -20.39 -7.09
CA LEU A 367 27.56 -21.22 -7.54
C LEU A 367 28.91 -20.51 -7.36
N PRO A 368 30.00 -21.24 -7.07
CA PRO A 368 31.34 -20.68 -7.17
C PRO A 368 31.60 -20.11 -8.57
N ASP A 369 32.38 -19.05 -8.67
CA ASP A 369 32.65 -18.38 -9.97
C ASP A 369 33.27 -19.35 -10.99
N ALA A 370 34.09 -20.29 -10.52
CA ALA A 370 34.74 -21.32 -11.33
C ALA A 370 33.77 -22.38 -11.90
N ASP A 371 32.57 -22.48 -11.32
CA ASP A 371 31.49 -23.38 -11.75
C ASP A 371 30.46 -22.67 -12.64
N MET A 372 30.59 -21.35 -12.84
CA MET A 372 29.78 -20.59 -13.79
C MET A 372 30.32 -20.75 -15.22
N PRO A 373 29.44 -20.79 -16.25
CA PRO A 373 29.85 -20.67 -17.64
C PRO A 373 30.68 -19.41 -17.89
N GLN A 374 31.67 -19.52 -18.75
CA GLN A 374 32.61 -18.44 -19.07
C GLN A 374 32.49 -18.03 -20.52
N LEU A 375 32.62 -16.73 -20.75
CA LEU A 375 32.86 -16.14 -22.06
C LEU A 375 34.20 -16.62 -22.65
N PRO A 376 34.44 -16.43 -23.97
CA PRO A 376 35.70 -16.82 -24.61
C PRO A 376 36.97 -16.19 -24.02
N ASP A 377 36.84 -15.05 -23.33
CA ASP A 377 37.93 -14.36 -22.64
C ASP A 377 38.18 -14.88 -21.20
N GLY A 378 37.41 -15.88 -20.75
CA GLY A 378 37.49 -16.48 -19.43
C GLY A 378 36.62 -15.80 -18.37
N THR A 379 35.89 -14.72 -18.71
CA THR A 379 35.01 -14.02 -17.77
C THR A 379 33.82 -14.93 -17.41
N PRO A 380 33.60 -15.28 -16.14
CA PRO A 380 32.42 -16.03 -15.72
C PRO A 380 31.16 -15.17 -15.84
N VAL A 381 30.06 -15.78 -16.27
CA VAL A 381 28.74 -15.16 -16.22
C VAL A 381 28.29 -15.05 -14.76
N GLU A 382 27.52 -14.01 -14.45
CA GLU A 382 27.13 -13.68 -13.08
C GLU A 382 25.72 -14.17 -12.74
N LEU A 383 24.84 -14.22 -13.75
CA LEU A 383 23.46 -14.68 -13.59
C LEU A 383 23.07 -15.59 -14.76
N ILE A 384 22.40 -16.70 -14.47
CA ILE A 384 21.80 -17.57 -15.48
C ILE A 384 20.28 -17.44 -15.40
N PHE A 385 19.68 -17.14 -16.54
CA PHE A 385 18.25 -16.94 -16.68
C PHE A 385 17.68 -17.81 -17.80
N SER A 386 16.59 -18.52 -17.51
CA SER A 386 15.94 -19.38 -18.48
C SER A 386 15.27 -18.57 -19.60
N PRO A 387 15.58 -18.84 -20.89
CA PRO A 387 14.91 -18.18 -22.02
C PRO A 387 13.46 -18.66 -22.24
N THR A 388 13.01 -19.76 -21.60
CA THR A 388 11.64 -20.28 -21.81
C THR A 388 10.58 -19.31 -21.32
N SER A 389 10.87 -18.61 -20.22
CA SER A 389 9.98 -17.59 -19.65
C SER A 389 9.69 -16.47 -20.65
N MET A 390 10.67 -16.08 -21.47
CA MET A 390 10.55 -14.97 -22.42
C MET A 390 9.56 -15.25 -23.54
N VAL A 391 9.48 -16.49 -24.03
CA VAL A 391 8.57 -16.85 -25.14
C VAL A 391 7.11 -16.73 -24.71
N SER A 392 6.81 -17.06 -23.45
CA SER A 392 5.45 -16.95 -22.89
C SER A 392 5.07 -15.52 -22.47
N ARG A 393 6.08 -14.66 -22.25
CA ARG A 393 5.92 -13.33 -21.62
C ARG A 393 6.16 -12.17 -22.57
N LEU A 394 6.80 -12.43 -23.71
CA LEU A 394 7.08 -11.48 -24.78
C LEU A 394 7.80 -10.21 -24.27
N ASN A 395 8.76 -10.36 -23.34
CA ASN A 395 9.61 -9.28 -22.83
C ASN A 395 11.05 -9.36 -23.36
N PHE A 396 11.19 -9.13 -24.66
CA PHE A 396 12.48 -9.24 -25.35
C PHE A 396 13.38 -8.01 -25.17
N GLY A 397 12.89 -6.96 -24.51
CA GLY A 397 13.68 -5.79 -24.14
C GLY A 397 14.94 -6.16 -23.36
N GLN A 398 14.87 -7.13 -22.44
CA GLN A 398 16.02 -7.59 -21.65
C GLN A 398 17.16 -8.21 -22.48
N GLN A 399 16.84 -8.90 -23.58
CA GLN A 399 17.88 -9.43 -24.48
C GLN A 399 18.53 -8.31 -25.28
N ARG A 400 17.75 -7.30 -25.66
CA ARG A 400 18.29 -6.10 -26.31
C ARG A 400 19.13 -5.26 -25.35
N GLU A 401 18.72 -5.16 -24.08
CA GLU A 401 19.51 -4.56 -23.00
C GLU A 401 20.84 -5.32 -22.83
N ALA A 402 20.81 -6.66 -22.76
CA ALA A 402 22.01 -7.48 -22.66
C ALA A 402 23.02 -7.20 -23.79
N VAL A 403 22.54 -7.22 -25.04
CA VAL A 403 23.36 -6.94 -26.23
C VAL A 403 23.89 -5.50 -26.22
N MET A 404 23.05 -4.53 -25.88
CA MET A 404 23.46 -3.13 -25.80
C MET A 404 24.45 -2.90 -24.65
N GLY A 405 24.31 -3.62 -23.54
CA GLY A 405 25.25 -3.60 -22.41
C GLY A 405 26.63 -4.11 -22.80
N ARG A 406 26.71 -5.13 -23.67
CA ARG A 406 28.00 -5.59 -24.25
C ARG A 406 28.67 -4.47 -25.06
N ILE A 407 27.89 -3.77 -25.89
CA ILE A 407 28.37 -2.65 -26.71
C ILE A 407 28.86 -1.52 -25.80
N ALA A 408 28.05 -1.10 -24.83
CA ALA A 408 28.40 -0.05 -23.87
C ALA A 408 29.70 -0.38 -23.10
N GLN A 409 29.85 -1.64 -22.67
CA GLN A 409 31.06 -2.11 -21.99
C GLN A 409 32.29 -2.06 -22.92
N ALA A 410 32.14 -2.44 -24.19
CA ALA A 410 33.23 -2.41 -25.17
C ALA A 410 33.62 -0.97 -25.57
N GLU A 411 32.66 -0.05 -25.63
CA GLU A 411 32.87 1.37 -25.90
C GLU A 411 33.40 2.14 -24.68
N GLY A 412 33.20 1.61 -23.47
CA GLY A 412 33.61 2.26 -22.21
C GLY A 412 32.69 3.41 -21.79
N THR A 413 31.51 3.52 -22.39
CA THR A 413 30.52 4.56 -22.10
C THR A 413 29.11 3.98 -22.05
N PRO A 414 28.22 4.47 -21.16
CA PRO A 414 26.84 4.03 -21.14
C PRO A 414 26.13 4.26 -22.48
N ALA A 415 25.35 3.29 -22.92
CA ALA A 415 24.50 3.43 -24.09
C ALA A 415 23.18 4.10 -23.71
N VAL A 416 22.74 5.09 -24.49
CA VAL A 416 21.47 5.79 -24.28
C VAL A 416 20.44 5.29 -25.30
N VAL A 417 19.32 4.76 -24.80
CA VAL A 417 18.19 4.19 -25.54
C VAL A 417 16.90 4.74 -24.94
N PRO A 418 16.42 5.91 -25.40
CA PRO A 418 15.16 6.46 -24.94
C PRO A 418 13.97 5.54 -25.31
N PRO A 419 12.88 5.53 -24.53
CA PRO A 419 11.68 4.76 -24.84
C PRO A 419 11.13 5.09 -26.23
N PHE A 420 10.67 4.06 -26.96
CA PHE A 420 10.16 4.18 -28.35
C PHE A 420 11.20 4.67 -29.38
N GLN A 421 12.48 4.75 -29.00
CA GLN A 421 13.59 5.19 -29.86
C GLN A 421 14.70 4.14 -29.93
N ALA A 422 14.38 2.86 -29.75
CA ALA A 422 15.36 1.79 -29.85
C ALA A 422 16.03 1.75 -31.24
N PRO A 423 17.35 1.49 -31.30
CA PRO A 423 18.02 1.29 -32.56
C PRO A 423 17.45 0.08 -33.31
N SER A 424 17.28 0.25 -34.62
CA SER A 424 16.90 -0.86 -35.50
C SER A 424 17.92 -2.01 -35.42
N GLU A 425 17.49 -3.22 -35.77
CA GLU A 425 18.37 -4.40 -35.81
C GLU A 425 19.63 -4.17 -36.65
N LYS A 426 19.50 -3.49 -37.80
CA LYS A 426 20.63 -3.15 -38.67
C LYS A 426 21.67 -2.28 -37.96
N VAL A 427 21.21 -1.32 -37.16
CA VAL A 427 22.09 -0.42 -36.40
C VAL A 427 22.76 -1.18 -35.26
N LEU A 428 22.02 -2.03 -34.55
CA LEU A 428 22.58 -2.89 -33.49
C LEU A 428 23.68 -3.81 -34.01
N LYS A 429 23.44 -4.50 -35.13
CA LYS A 429 24.43 -5.38 -35.78
C LYS A 429 25.69 -4.63 -36.20
N ALA A 430 25.53 -3.45 -36.79
CA ALA A 430 26.67 -2.61 -37.18
C ALA A 430 27.51 -2.20 -35.95
N ARG A 431 26.86 -1.79 -34.86
CA ARG A 431 27.55 -1.42 -33.61
C ARG A 431 28.25 -2.61 -32.95
N LEU A 432 27.66 -3.82 -32.99
CA LEU A 432 28.33 -5.03 -32.51
C LEU A 432 29.64 -5.29 -33.27
N VAL A 433 29.60 -5.21 -34.61
CA VAL A 433 30.79 -5.39 -35.45
C VAL A 433 31.85 -4.31 -35.16
N GLU A 434 31.43 -3.05 -35.01
CA GLU A 434 32.32 -1.94 -34.66
C GLU A 434 32.98 -2.13 -33.28
N ALA A 435 32.21 -2.62 -32.30
CA ALA A 435 32.67 -3.00 -30.98
C ALA A 435 33.49 -4.31 -30.94
N LYS A 436 33.73 -4.95 -32.10
CA LYS A 436 34.43 -6.24 -32.25
C LYS A 436 33.76 -7.40 -31.50
N LEU A 437 32.44 -7.33 -31.39
CA LEU A 437 31.58 -8.38 -30.83
C LEU A 437 30.96 -9.20 -31.98
N PRO A 438 30.47 -10.43 -31.71
CA PRO A 438 29.72 -11.20 -32.69
C PRO A 438 28.50 -10.44 -33.21
N GLU A 439 28.31 -10.39 -34.53
CA GLU A 439 27.23 -9.63 -35.18
C GLU A 439 25.83 -10.06 -34.71
N ASP A 440 25.66 -11.34 -34.36
CA ASP A 440 24.40 -11.89 -33.85
C ASP A 440 24.21 -11.69 -32.34
N GLY A 441 25.18 -11.09 -31.63
CA GLY A 441 25.14 -10.87 -30.19
C GLY A 441 25.20 -12.16 -29.35
N MET A 442 25.51 -13.30 -29.97
CA MET A 442 25.57 -14.59 -29.28
C MET A 442 27.02 -15.01 -28.99
N GLU A 443 27.23 -15.67 -27.86
CA GLU A 443 28.54 -16.11 -27.38
C GLU A 443 28.61 -17.63 -27.31
N GLN A 444 29.81 -18.18 -27.56
CA GLN A 444 30.10 -19.60 -27.33
C GLN A 444 30.65 -19.74 -25.91
N LEU A 445 29.78 -20.08 -24.97
CA LEU A 445 30.16 -20.30 -23.57
C LEU A 445 30.97 -21.60 -23.39
N THR A 446 31.83 -21.59 -22.37
CA THR A 446 32.58 -22.77 -21.91
C THR A 446 32.39 -23.00 -20.41
N LEU A 447 32.33 -24.25 -19.97
CA LEU A 447 32.35 -24.63 -18.57
C LEU A 447 33.52 -25.58 -18.35
N LYS A 448 34.45 -25.23 -17.45
CA LYS A 448 35.65 -26.04 -17.13
C LYS A 448 36.43 -26.46 -18.39
N GLY A 449 36.54 -25.54 -19.36
CA GLY A 449 37.23 -25.75 -20.64
C GLY A 449 36.42 -26.49 -21.72
N ALA A 450 35.24 -27.03 -21.41
CA ALA A 450 34.35 -27.66 -22.39
C ALA A 450 33.33 -26.66 -22.95
N LYS A 451 33.12 -26.65 -24.27
CA LYS A 451 32.10 -25.79 -24.90
C LYS A 451 30.70 -26.27 -24.56
N LEU A 452 29.80 -25.34 -24.24
CA LEU A 452 28.37 -25.63 -24.17
C LEU A 452 27.81 -25.96 -25.56
N PRO A 453 26.74 -26.77 -25.67
CA PRO A 453 26.25 -27.27 -26.96
C PRO A 453 25.79 -26.19 -27.95
N TYR A 454 25.31 -25.05 -27.44
CA TYR A 454 24.74 -23.97 -28.25
C TYR A 454 25.38 -22.62 -27.89
N ARG A 455 25.51 -21.77 -28.90
CA ARG A 455 25.76 -20.33 -28.69
C ARG A 455 24.51 -19.69 -28.12
N SER A 456 24.69 -18.73 -27.22
CA SER A 456 23.59 -18.12 -26.46
C SER A 456 23.80 -16.62 -26.31
N THR A 457 22.73 -15.86 -26.16
CA THR A 457 22.83 -14.44 -25.82
C THR A 457 23.40 -14.29 -24.42
N VAL A 458 24.44 -13.47 -24.27
CA VAL A 458 25.09 -13.16 -22.99
C VAL A 458 25.39 -11.67 -22.97
N GLY A 459 25.02 -10.98 -21.90
CA GLY A 459 25.27 -9.56 -21.76
C GLY A 459 24.79 -8.96 -20.45
N TRP A 460 25.17 -7.72 -20.20
CA TRP A 460 24.82 -7.05 -18.94
C TRP A 460 23.37 -6.57 -18.96
N VAL A 461 22.61 -7.05 -17.99
CA VAL A 461 21.21 -6.68 -17.73
C VAL A 461 21.17 -6.03 -16.35
N TYR A 462 20.31 -5.02 -16.16
CA TYR A 462 20.22 -4.31 -14.90
C TYR A 462 19.20 -5.00 -13.96
N TRP A 463 19.71 -5.64 -12.92
CA TRP A 463 18.93 -6.40 -11.93
C TRP A 463 18.94 -5.72 -10.56
N GLY A 464 17.79 -5.68 -9.89
CA GLY A 464 17.67 -5.24 -8.50
C GLY A 464 17.10 -6.32 -7.59
N ARG A 465 17.39 -6.20 -6.30
CA ARG A 465 16.77 -7.03 -5.26
C ARG A 465 15.53 -6.35 -4.69
N LEU A 466 14.45 -7.09 -4.52
CA LEU A 466 13.21 -6.57 -3.93
C LEU A 466 13.34 -6.47 -2.40
N ALA A 467 13.13 -5.28 -1.85
CA ALA A 467 13.41 -4.93 -0.45
C ALA A 467 12.53 -5.64 0.59
N ALA A 468 11.31 -6.05 0.20
CA ALA A 468 10.32 -6.69 1.08
C ALA A 468 10.08 -8.17 0.73
N HIS A 469 11.03 -8.80 0.03
CA HIS A 469 10.89 -10.15 -0.52
C HIS A 469 12.19 -10.96 -0.39
N THR A 470 12.93 -10.76 0.70
CA THR A 470 14.06 -11.65 1.03
C THR A 470 13.57 -12.95 1.67
N ALA A 471 14.36 -14.01 1.57
CA ALA A 471 14.03 -15.28 2.22
C ALA A 471 13.89 -15.12 3.74
N ALA A 472 14.80 -14.34 4.33
CA ALA A 472 14.86 -14.10 5.77
C ALA A 472 13.60 -13.41 6.32
N GLU A 473 12.95 -12.55 5.54
CA GLU A 473 11.71 -11.88 5.93
C GLU A 473 10.47 -12.78 5.83
N ARG A 474 10.49 -13.77 4.94
CA ARG A 474 9.32 -14.60 4.65
C ARG A 474 9.28 -15.88 5.47
N LEU A 475 10.42 -16.28 6.03
CA LEU A 475 10.53 -17.48 6.84
C LEU A 475 10.20 -17.16 8.30
N GLU A 476 8.93 -17.36 8.67
CA GLU A 476 8.49 -17.32 10.06
C GLU A 476 8.16 -18.73 10.54
N THR A 477 8.55 -19.04 11.79
CA THR A 477 8.19 -20.29 12.45
C THR A 477 7.70 -19.98 13.86
N ALA A 478 6.54 -20.52 14.21
CA ALA A 478 5.99 -20.47 15.55
C ALA A 478 5.89 -21.90 16.09
N VAL A 479 6.20 -22.06 17.38
CA VAL A 479 6.09 -23.32 18.14
C VAL A 479 5.20 -23.12 19.38
N ALA A 480 5.02 -21.87 19.82
CA ALA A 480 4.13 -21.42 20.88
C ALA A 480 3.83 -19.92 20.69
N GLY A 481 2.63 -19.48 21.09
CA GLY A 481 2.18 -18.08 20.99
C GLY A 481 1.37 -17.75 19.73
N ALA A 482 0.93 -16.50 19.60
CA ALA A 482 -0.07 -16.06 18.61
C ALA A 482 0.44 -15.88 17.15
N GLY A 483 1.63 -16.38 16.82
CA GLY A 483 2.35 -16.10 15.56
C GLY A 483 2.21 -17.15 14.45
N GLY A 484 1.22 -18.04 14.52
CA GLY A 484 1.02 -19.12 13.54
C GLY A 484 0.24 -18.72 12.28
N PRO A 485 0.32 -19.52 11.20
CA PRO A 485 -0.45 -19.29 9.97
C PRO A 485 -1.95 -19.39 10.24
N GLU A 486 -2.74 -18.57 9.56
CA GLU A 486 -4.20 -18.62 9.68
C GLU A 486 -4.77 -19.72 8.76
N LEU A 487 -5.49 -20.67 9.35
CA LEU A 487 -6.25 -21.69 8.63
C LEU A 487 -7.68 -21.20 8.44
N ASP A 488 -8.12 -21.17 7.18
CA ASP A 488 -9.42 -20.64 6.79
C ASP A 488 -10.42 -21.73 6.38
N MET A 489 -11.56 -21.28 5.83
CA MET A 489 -12.61 -22.15 5.29
C MET A 489 -12.14 -23.09 4.19
N MET A 490 -11.17 -22.69 3.36
CA MET A 490 -10.66 -23.54 2.28
C MET A 490 -9.80 -24.67 2.86
N ALA A 491 -8.92 -24.35 3.81
CA ALA A 491 -8.14 -25.35 4.53
C ALA A 491 -9.05 -26.34 5.28
N TYR A 492 -10.08 -25.83 5.96
CA TYR A 492 -11.09 -26.65 6.61
C TYR A 492 -11.84 -27.55 5.62
N GLY A 493 -12.28 -27.00 4.48
CA GLY A 493 -12.96 -27.75 3.42
C GLY A 493 -12.11 -28.89 2.86
N ALA A 494 -10.83 -28.64 2.58
CA ALA A 494 -9.89 -29.66 2.11
C ALA A 494 -9.72 -30.81 3.12
N LEU A 495 -9.67 -30.49 4.42
CA LEU A 495 -9.63 -31.51 5.47
C LEU A 495 -10.93 -32.32 5.56
N CYS A 496 -12.08 -31.68 5.35
CA CYS A 496 -13.37 -32.36 5.31
C CYS A 496 -13.47 -33.32 4.13
N GLU A 497 -13.05 -32.88 2.94
CA GLU A 497 -13.00 -33.73 1.73
C GLU A 497 -12.07 -34.93 1.91
N ALA A 498 -10.95 -34.74 2.61
CA ALA A 498 -10.03 -35.81 2.97
C ALA A 498 -10.56 -36.75 4.07
N GLY A 499 -11.71 -36.44 4.70
CA GLY A 499 -12.22 -37.18 5.86
C GLY A 499 -11.30 -37.10 7.08
N ALA A 500 -10.47 -36.06 7.18
CA ALA A 500 -9.42 -35.91 8.18
C ALA A 500 -9.95 -35.40 9.53
N VAL A 501 -10.96 -36.06 10.08
CA VAL A 501 -11.70 -35.64 11.29
C VAL A 501 -10.75 -35.40 12.48
N ALA A 502 -9.81 -36.31 12.72
CA ALA A 502 -8.83 -36.15 13.81
C ALA A 502 -7.96 -34.89 13.64
N ASN A 503 -7.57 -34.56 12.41
CA ASN A 503 -6.77 -33.36 12.12
C ASN A 503 -7.60 -32.10 12.31
N ILE A 504 -8.88 -32.12 11.93
CA ILE A 504 -9.81 -31.00 12.17
C ILE A 504 -9.93 -30.74 13.68
N HIS A 505 -10.15 -31.79 14.48
CA HIS A 505 -10.20 -31.66 15.94
C HIS A 505 -8.87 -31.20 16.55
N ALA A 506 -7.74 -31.61 16.00
CA ALA A 506 -6.44 -31.16 16.44
C ALA A 506 -6.22 -29.67 16.14
N LEU A 507 -6.39 -29.26 14.88
CA LEU A 507 -6.05 -27.92 14.40
C LEU A 507 -7.04 -26.83 14.83
N PHE A 508 -8.34 -27.11 14.81
CA PHE A 508 -9.39 -26.12 15.07
C PHE A 508 -9.95 -26.16 16.50
N ASN A 509 -9.55 -27.15 17.30
CA ASN A 509 -9.87 -27.19 18.71
C ASN A 509 -8.59 -27.33 19.53
N THR A 510 -8.00 -28.53 19.61
CA THR A 510 -6.95 -28.85 20.60
C THR A 510 -5.74 -27.90 20.56
N ALA A 511 -5.28 -27.54 19.36
CA ALA A 511 -4.13 -26.67 19.14
C ALA A 511 -4.50 -25.24 18.75
N ALA A 512 -5.78 -24.86 18.85
CA ALA A 512 -6.21 -23.49 18.57
C ALA A 512 -5.59 -22.51 19.57
N ALA A 513 -4.97 -21.44 19.07
CA ALA A 513 -4.27 -20.43 19.86
C ALA A 513 -5.19 -19.71 20.84
N GLU A 514 -6.50 -19.64 20.56
CA GLU A 514 -7.50 -19.02 21.43
C GLU A 514 -7.85 -19.87 22.66
N ARG A 515 -7.28 -21.07 22.79
CA ARG A 515 -7.48 -21.89 23.99
C ARG A 515 -6.69 -21.33 25.18
N PRO A 516 -7.29 -21.30 26.40
CA PRO A 516 -6.56 -20.91 27.61
C PRO A 516 -5.34 -21.78 27.92
N ASP A 517 -5.34 -23.03 27.45
CA ASP A 517 -4.26 -24.00 27.63
C ASP A 517 -3.33 -24.13 26.42
N ALA A 518 -3.41 -23.21 25.45
CA ALA A 518 -2.62 -23.26 24.22
C ALA A 518 -1.10 -23.14 24.51
N ASP A 519 -0.69 -22.20 25.35
CA ASP A 519 0.74 -21.94 25.62
C ASP A 519 1.47 -23.11 26.30
N VAL A 520 0.73 -24.01 26.94
CA VAL A 520 1.27 -25.21 27.60
C VAL A 520 1.12 -26.48 26.76
N LEU A 521 0.58 -26.39 25.55
CA LEU A 521 0.38 -27.56 24.68
C LEU A 521 1.71 -28.26 24.35
N SER A 522 2.73 -27.47 24.02
CA SER A 522 4.10 -27.97 23.75
C SER A 522 4.68 -28.70 24.96
N GLN A 523 4.49 -28.15 26.17
CA GLN A 523 4.92 -28.79 27.41
C GLN A 523 4.18 -30.11 27.64
N ARG A 524 2.85 -30.13 27.44
CA ARG A 524 2.04 -31.34 27.60
C ARG A 524 2.47 -32.46 26.66
N LEU A 525 2.82 -32.14 25.42
CA LEU A 525 3.33 -33.13 24.46
C LEU A 525 4.63 -33.80 24.93
N THR A 526 5.47 -33.10 25.71
CA THR A 526 6.72 -33.69 26.22
C THR A 526 6.48 -34.71 27.35
N THR A 527 5.29 -34.70 27.97
CA THR A 527 4.94 -35.59 29.09
C THR A 527 4.29 -36.91 28.67
N GLY A 528 3.87 -37.05 27.40
CA GLY A 528 3.30 -38.28 26.86
C GLY A 528 2.18 -38.05 25.83
N PRO A 529 1.49 -39.12 25.40
CA PRO A 529 0.38 -39.02 24.46
C PRO A 529 -0.74 -38.11 24.97
N MET A 530 -1.23 -37.22 24.13
CA MET A 530 -2.28 -36.26 24.50
C MET A 530 -3.65 -36.71 23.99
N SER A 531 -4.66 -36.58 24.84
CA SER A 531 -6.06 -36.68 24.41
C SER A 531 -6.53 -35.36 23.79
N PRO A 532 -7.42 -35.40 22.76
CA PRO A 532 -8.02 -34.20 22.21
C PRO A 532 -8.71 -33.38 23.29
N SER A 533 -8.67 -32.07 23.14
CA SER A 533 -9.38 -31.19 24.05
C SER A 533 -10.90 -31.33 23.90
N PRO A 534 -11.67 -31.19 24.99
CA PRO A 534 -13.12 -31.32 24.93
C PRO A 534 -13.75 -30.19 24.09
N PRO A 535 -14.95 -30.42 23.52
CA PRO A 535 -15.77 -29.34 22.97
C PRO A 535 -16.30 -28.45 24.11
N PRO A 536 -16.74 -27.21 23.79
CA PRO A 536 -16.73 -26.60 22.47
C PRO A 536 -15.34 -26.12 22.03
N SER A 537 -15.14 -25.94 20.73
CA SER A 537 -13.97 -25.20 20.24
C SER A 537 -14.04 -23.73 20.70
N PRO A 538 -12.90 -23.02 20.79
CA PRO A 538 -12.90 -21.61 21.19
C PRO A 538 -13.83 -20.73 20.35
N ARG A 539 -13.87 -20.95 19.03
CA ARG A 539 -14.74 -20.18 18.13
C ARG A 539 -16.22 -20.44 18.41
N PHE A 540 -16.60 -21.68 18.74
CA PHE A 540 -17.97 -21.98 19.13
C PHE A 540 -18.32 -21.40 20.51
N ALA A 541 -17.39 -21.44 21.46
CA ALA A 541 -17.56 -20.78 22.75
C ALA A 541 -17.78 -19.26 22.61
N LEU A 542 -17.02 -18.61 21.73
CA LEU A 542 -17.23 -17.19 21.39
C LEU A 542 -18.62 -16.96 20.78
N LEU A 543 -19.06 -17.82 19.85
CA LEU A 543 -20.41 -17.74 19.27
C LEU A 543 -21.49 -17.87 20.37
N GLN A 544 -21.31 -18.77 21.33
CA GLN A 544 -22.22 -18.90 22.47
C GLN A 544 -22.27 -17.62 23.31
N GLN A 545 -21.12 -16.97 23.55
CA GLN A 545 -21.06 -15.69 24.28
C GLN A 545 -21.80 -14.56 23.53
N LEU A 546 -21.55 -14.42 22.23
CA LEU A 546 -22.18 -13.38 21.40
C LEU A 546 -23.70 -13.57 21.30
N LEU A 547 -24.17 -14.81 21.10
CA LEU A 547 -25.59 -15.13 21.14
C LEU A 547 -26.19 -14.88 22.53
N GLY A 548 -25.43 -15.20 23.58
CA GLY A 548 -25.83 -14.99 24.97
C GLY A 548 -26.13 -13.52 25.27
N MET A 549 -25.35 -12.58 24.73
CA MET A 549 -25.59 -11.14 24.91
C MET A 549 -26.90 -10.64 24.29
N ALA A 550 -27.39 -11.35 23.27
CA ALA A 550 -28.70 -11.12 22.67
C ALA A 550 -29.83 -11.92 23.34
N GLY A 551 -29.56 -12.61 24.45
CA GLY A 551 -30.52 -13.42 25.17
C GLY A 551 -30.82 -14.78 24.52
N ILE A 552 -29.93 -15.26 23.64
CA ILE A 552 -30.03 -16.57 23.00
C ILE A 552 -28.96 -17.50 23.56
N ARG A 553 -29.39 -18.58 24.22
CA ARG A 553 -28.49 -19.61 24.72
C ARG A 553 -28.39 -20.76 23.74
N ALA A 554 -27.18 -21.06 23.28
CA ALA A 554 -26.86 -22.23 22.47
C ALA A 554 -26.13 -23.27 23.32
N GLU A 555 -26.67 -24.48 23.47
CA GLU A 555 -26.11 -25.55 24.28
C GLU A 555 -25.80 -26.77 23.41
N LEU A 556 -24.54 -27.22 23.44
CA LEU A 556 -24.11 -28.43 22.73
C LEU A 556 -24.20 -29.63 23.69
N ALA A 557 -25.11 -30.56 23.42
CA ALA A 557 -25.34 -31.76 24.20
C ALA A 557 -25.02 -33.02 23.37
N SER A 558 -23.82 -33.58 23.54
CA SER A 558 -23.27 -34.79 22.87
C SER A 558 -23.35 -34.81 21.33
N GLU A 559 -24.53 -34.80 20.74
CA GLU A 559 -24.82 -34.85 19.29
C GLU A 559 -25.88 -33.80 18.87
N GLU A 560 -26.42 -33.02 19.81
CA GLU A 560 -27.52 -32.08 19.55
C GLU A 560 -27.14 -30.67 19.96
N LEU A 561 -27.42 -29.70 19.10
CA LEU A 561 -27.32 -28.28 19.40
C LEU A 561 -28.72 -27.74 19.73
N ARG A 562 -28.92 -27.27 20.96
CA ARG A 562 -30.20 -26.73 21.43
C ARG A 562 -30.11 -25.22 21.61
N PHE A 563 -31.15 -24.52 21.15
CA PHE A 563 -31.30 -23.08 21.35
C PHE A 563 -32.45 -22.80 22.31
N SER A 564 -32.22 -21.89 23.26
CA SER A 564 -33.23 -21.42 24.19
C SER A 564 -33.05 -19.92 24.44
N PHE A 565 -34.05 -19.29 25.05
CA PHE A 565 -33.97 -17.89 25.44
C PHE A 565 -33.66 -17.80 26.93
N ALA A 566 -32.74 -16.91 27.27
CA ALA A 566 -32.36 -16.60 28.63
C ALA A 566 -32.13 -15.10 28.76
N GLU A 567 -32.46 -14.53 29.91
CA GLU A 567 -32.20 -13.12 30.18
C GLU A 567 -30.69 -12.92 30.38
N PRO A 568 -30.02 -12.07 29.58
CA PRO A 568 -28.59 -11.81 29.75
C PRO A 568 -28.30 -10.96 31.00
N GLU A 569 -27.08 -11.10 31.53
CA GLU A 569 -26.54 -10.21 32.56
C GLU A 569 -25.89 -8.99 31.90
N GLY A 570 -26.42 -7.79 32.18
CA GLY A 570 -25.90 -6.54 31.60
C GLY A 570 -26.85 -5.36 31.79
N LEU A 571 -27.09 -4.61 30.72
CA LEU A 571 -27.91 -3.39 30.75
C LEU A 571 -29.40 -3.73 30.69
N THR A 572 -30.16 -3.34 31.72
CA THR A 572 -31.63 -3.30 31.68
C THR A 572 -32.12 -2.05 30.95
N LEU A 573 -32.98 -2.23 29.96
CA LEU A 573 -33.54 -1.14 29.18
C LEU A 573 -34.66 -0.43 29.96
N ALA A 574 -34.70 0.90 29.87
CA ALA A 574 -35.73 1.73 30.52
C ALA A 574 -37.14 1.41 30.00
N ARG A 575 -37.24 0.94 28.75
CA ARG A 575 -38.46 0.37 28.15
C ARG A 575 -38.07 -0.82 27.28
N PRO A 576 -38.91 -1.88 27.21
CA PRO A 576 -38.71 -2.96 26.26
C PRO A 576 -38.77 -2.45 24.81
N VAL A 577 -37.91 -2.99 23.95
CA VAL A 577 -37.89 -2.71 22.50
C VAL A 577 -37.99 -4.00 21.70
N PRO A 578 -38.48 -3.99 20.44
CA PRO A 578 -38.57 -5.19 19.62
C PRO A 578 -37.21 -5.90 19.45
N HIS A 579 -37.20 -7.23 19.51
CA HIS A 579 -35.99 -8.02 19.34
C HIS A 579 -35.54 -8.05 17.88
N PRO A 580 -34.32 -7.59 17.53
CA PRO A 580 -33.87 -7.49 16.13
C PRO A 580 -33.86 -8.82 15.37
N TRP A 581 -33.42 -9.91 16.01
CA TRP A 581 -33.32 -11.22 15.35
C TRP A 581 -34.56 -12.13 15.48
N THR A 582 -35.48 -11.85 16.40
CA THR A 582 -36.62 -12.75 16.68
C THR A 582 -37.94 -12.00 16.63
N PRO A 583 -38.64 -12.02 15.48
CA PRO A 583 -39.91 -11.33 15.31
C PRO A 583 -40.93 -11.69 16.40
N GLY A 584 -41.58 -10.66 16.96
CA GLY A 584 -42.62 -10.83 17.98
C GLY A 584 -42.11 -10.94 19.43
N ARG A 585 -40.79 -10.89 19.67
CA ARG A 585 -40.21 -10.78 21.02
C ARG A 585 -39.78 -9.35 21.34
N GLN A 586 -39.67 -9.07 22.62
CA GLN A 586 -39.10 -7.83 23.16
C GLN A 586 -37.75 -8.13 23.82
N VAL A 587 -36.87 -7.14 23.81
CA VAL A 587 -35.60 -7.11 24.53
C VAL A 587 -35.81 -6.22 25.75
N GLU A 588 -35.58 -6.78 26.93
CA GLU A 588 -35.64 -6.06 28.21
C GLU A 588 -34.24 -5.84 28.77
N THR A 589 -33.32 -6.76 28.49
CA THR A 589 -31.92 -6.68 28.88
C THR A 589 -31.01 -7.08 27.72
N VAL A 590 -29.80 -6.51 27.69
CA VAL A 590 -28.72 -6.88 26.76
C VAL A 590 -27.45 -7.21 27.56
N GLY A 591 -26.66 -8.16 27.08
CA GLY A 591 -25.46 -8.61 27.81
C GLY A 591 -24.29 -7.65 27.72
N ASP A 592 -23.46 -7.62 28.77
CA ASP A 592 -22.24 -6.81 28.84
C ASP A 592 -21.09 -7.41 27.99
N PRO A 593 -20.52 -6.67 27.02
CA PRO A 593 -19.39 -7.12 26.21
C PRO A 593 -18.02 -7.06 26.93
N GLY A 594 -17.96 -6.67 28.20
CA GLY A 594 -16.70 -6.48 28.94
C GLY A 594 -15.81 -7.72 29.03
N ALA A 595 -16.37 -8.92 28.91
CA ALA A 595 -15.63 -10.19 28.91
C ALA A 595 -15.10 -10.61 27.52
N LEU A 596 -15.42 -9.87 26.45
CA LEU A 596 -14.93 -10.18 25.11
C LEU A 596 -13.42 -9.91 24.97
N PRO A 597 -12.72 -10.65 24.09
CA PRO A 597 -11.31 -10.38 23.81
C PRO A 597 -11.05 -8.94 23.34
N THR A 598 -9.80 -8.50 23.43
CA THR A 598 -9.37 -7.21 22.87
C THR A 598 -9.20 -7.30 21.35
N GLY A 599 -9.38 -6.18 20.66
CA GLY A 599 -9.15 -6.06 19.22
C GLY A 599 -10.31 -5.43 18.48
N ALA A 600 -10.02 -4.84 17.30
CA ALA A 600 -10.94 -4.02 16.52
C ALA A 600 -12.29 -4.70 16.21
N GLU A 601 -12.31 -6.03 16.09
CA GLU A 601 -13.53 -6.82 15.94
C GLU A 601 -14.49 -6.62 17.13
N PHE A 602 -13.97 -6.68 18.36
CA PHE A 602 -14.74 -6.59 19.59
C PHE A 602 -14.88 -5.15 20.10
N ASP A 603 -13.98 -4.26 19.72
CA ASP A 603 -14.06 -2.83 20.05
C ASP A 603 -15.32 -2.20 19.46
N LEU A 604 -15.68 -2.54 18.21
CA LEU A 604 -16.96 -2.10 17.63
C LEU A 604 -18.16 -2.52 18.48
N ILE A 605 -18.15 -3.73 19.05
CA ILE A 605 -19.24 -4.23 19.90
C ILE A 605 -19.31 -3.40 21.19
N ARG A 606 -18.16 -3.10 21.79
CA ARG A 606 -18.05 -2.23 22.97
C ARG A 606 -18.53 -0.80 22.67
N ASP A 607 -18.13 -0.22 21.55
CA ASP A 607 -18.56 1.12 21.13
C ASP A 607 -20.08 1.19 20.91
N CYS A 608 -20.65 0.19 20.24
CA CYS A 608 -22.11 0.10 20.08
C CYS A 608 -22.83 -0.04 21.43
N TYR A 609 -22.25 -0.80 22.35
CA TYR A 609 -22.79 -0.96 23.70
C TYR A 609 -22.73 0.34 24.51
N GLU A 610 -21.61 1.07 24.49
CA GLU A 610 -21.50 2.37 25.16
C GLU A 610 -22.49 3.39 24.62
N ASN A 611 -22.66 3.44 23.30
CA ASN A 611 -23.68 4.26 22.63
C ASN A 611 -25.10 3.89 23.08
N LEU A 612 -25.38 2.58 23.24
CA LEU A 612 -26.65 2.08 23.76
C LEU A 612 -26.84 2.46 25.24
N VAL A 613 -25.82 2.33 26.09
CA VAL A 613 -25.86 2.75 27.50
C VAL A 613 -26.18 4.24 27.62
N ALA A 614 -25.53 5.08 26.81
CA ALA A 614 -25.77 6.52 26.78
C ALA A 614 -27.21 6.86 26.36
N ALA A 615 -27.71 6.21 25.31
CA ALA A 615 -29.09 6.38 24.84
C ALA A 615 -30.12 5.90 25.88
N ASN A 616 -29.89 4.74 26.51
CA ASN A 616 -30.76 4.19 27.54
C ASN A 616 -30.78 5.06 28.81
N THR A 617 -29.62 5.59 29.22
CA THR A 617 -29.52 6.54 30.35
C THR A 617 -30.28 7.83 30.08
N ARG A 618 -30.29 8.31 28.83
CA ARG A 618 -31.13 9.44 28.42
C ARG A 618 -32.61 9.10 28.48
N LEU A 619 -33.01 7.93 27.98
CA LEU A 619 -34.39 7.48 28.04
C LEU A 619 -34.87 7.31 29.49
N GLN A 620 -34.05 6.72 30.37
CA GLN A 620 -34.39 6.56 31.79
C GLN A 620 -34.71 7.91 32.45
N ARG A 621 -33.90 8.95 32.22
CA ARG A 621 -34.18 10.30 32.72
C ARG A 621 -35.49 10.90 32.19
N ILE A 622 -35.85 10.60 30.94
CA ILE A 622 -37.11 11.03 30.33
C ILE A 622 -38.29 10.30 30.98
N VAL A 623 -38.14 8.99 31.24
CA VAL A 623 -39.16 8.16 31.90
C VAL A 623 -39.36 8.60 33.36
N ASP A 624 -38.27 8.84 34.10
CA ASP A 624 -38.31 9.24 35.51
C ASP A 624 -38.89 10.65 35.72
N SER A 625 -38.84 11.51 34.69
CA SER A 625 -39.41 12.87 34.73
C SER A 625 -40.88 12.95 34.32
N GLU A 626 -41.54 11.81 34.07
CA GLU A 626 -42.94 11.73 33.61
C GLU A 626 -43.21 12.58 32.34
N ALA A 627 -42.20 12.69 31.46
CA ALA A 627 -42.29 13.52 30.27
C ALA A 627 -43.39 13.03 29.29
N PRO A 628 -44.02 13.94 28.52
CA PRO A 628 -45.06 13.58 27.55
C PRO A 628 -44.62 12.52 26.52
N GLU A 629 -45.58 11.74 26.02
CA GLU A 629 -45.35 10.67 25.04
C GLU A 629 -44.67 11.17 23.75
N ALA A 630 -44.89 12.44 23.38
CA ALA A 630 -44.23 13.11 22.25
C ALA A 630 -42.69 13.20 22.37
N LEU A 631 -42.14 13.18 23.60
CA LEU A 631 -40.69 13.15 23.86
C LEU A 631 -40.20 11.71 24.12
N THR A 632 -41.07 10.86 24.67
CA THR A 632 -40.72 9.47 25.01
C THR A 632 -40.64 8.59 23.76
N GLY A 633 -41.55 8.74 22.80
CA GLY A 633 -41.60 7.93 21.57
C GLY A 633 -40.29 7.98 20.74
N PRO A 634 -39.77 9.17 20.39
CA PRO A 634 -38.49 9.29 19.67
C PRO A 634 -37.30 8.73 20.45
N ALA A 635 -37.29 8.87 21.78
CA ALA A 635 -36.22 8.33 22.63
C ALA A 635 -36.25 6.80 22.70
N VAL A 636 -37.44 6.18 22.76
CA VAL A 636 -37.62 4.72 22.66
C VAL A 636 -37.17 4.22 21.28
N ALA A 637 -37.52 4.93 20.20
CA ALA A 637 -37.05 4.59 18.85
C ALA A 637 -35.53 4.69 18.72
N GLN A 638 -34.90 5.69 19.36
CA GLN A 638 -33.45 5.80 19.39
C GLN A 638 -32.79 4.63 20.13
N VAL A 639 -33.33 4.21 21.28
CA VAL A 639 -32.84 3.02 22.00
C VAL A 639 -33.03 1.76 21.15
N ALA A 640 -34.18 1.59 20.48
CA ALA A 640 -34.42 0.46 19.57
C ALA A 640 -33.38 0.40 18.44
N GLN A 641 -33.06 1.55 17.82
CA GLN A 641 -32.00 1.63 16.81
C GLN A 641 -30.63 1.25 17.40
N ARG A 642 -30.29 1.72 18.60
CA ARG A 642 -29.01 1.34 19.24
C ARG A 642 -28.93 -0.13 19.61
N VAL A 643 -30.06 -0.75 19.97
CA VAL A 643 -30.14 -2.21 20.15
C VAL A 643 -29.91 -2.93 18.82
N GLU A 644 -30.49 -2.44 17.72
CA GLU A 644 -30.24 -2.99 16.38
C GLU A 644 -28.78 -2.86 15.95
N ASP A 645 -28.15 -1.69 16.16
CA ASP A 645 -26.74 -1.44 15.88
C ASP A 645 -25.86 -2.42 16.68
N PHE A 646 -26.13 -2.58 17.98
CA PHE A 646 -25.42 -3.51 18.86
C PHE A 646 -25.57 -4.97 18.42
N PHE A 647 -26.79 -5.41 18.08
CA PHE A 647 -27.04 -6.77 17.61
C PHE A 647 -26.36 -7.02 16.26
N THR A 648 -26.38 -6.04 15.37
CA THR A 648 -25.66 -6.13 14.09
C THR A 648 -24.15 -6.27 14.31
N ALA A 649 -23.60 -5.59 15.33
CA ALA A 649 -22.19 -5.73 15.71
C ALA A 649 -21.89 -7.11 16.33
N LEU A 650 -22.80 -7.69 17.12
CA LEU A 650 -22.61 -9.00 17.77
C LEU A 650 -22.39 -10.15 16.78
N LEU A 651 -23.09 -10.17 15.65
CA LEU A 651 -23.00 -11.27 14.70
C LEU A 651 -22.82 -10.80 13.26
N ARG A 652 -21.55 -10.69 12.84
CA ARG A 652 -21.15 -10.36 11.46
C ARG A 652 -20.77 -11.64 10.69
N PRO A 653 -20.75 -11.63 9.34
CA PRO A 653 -20.37 -12.80 8.54
C PRO A 653 -19.03 -13.42 8.95
N GLN A 654 -18.05 -12.61 9.35
CA GLN A 654 -16.76 -13.06 9.86
C GLN A 654 -16.85 -13.92 11.13
N HIS A 655 -17.86 -13.70 11.99
CA HIS A 655 -18.10 -14.52 13.19
C HIS A 655 -18.62 -15.92 12.84
N LEU A 656 -19.15 -16.10 11.62
CA LEU A 656 -19.71 -17.35 11.12
C LEU A 656 -18.74 -18.13 10.21
N HIS A 657 -17.57 -17.56 9.91
CA HIS A 657 -16.52 -18.25 9.15
C HIS A 657 -15.54 -18.96 10.11
N PHE A 658 -15.10 -20.16 9.72
CA PHE A 658 -14.05 -20.89 10.44
C PHE A 658 -12.70 -20.25 10.11
N ARG A 659 -12.08 -19.69 11.15
CA ARG A 659 -10.69 -19.28 11.19
C ARG A 659 -10.07 -19.90 12.43
N ALA A 660 -8.93 -20.54 12.27
CA ALA A 660 -8.15 -21.04 13.39
C ALA A 660 -6.70 -20.64 13.20
N ARG A 661 -6.04 -20.30 14.30
CA ARG A 661 -4.58 -20.20 14.36
C ARG A 661 -4.07 -21.38 15.17
N PRO A 662 -3.52 -22.43 14.55
CA PRO A 662 -2.81 -23.45 15.30
C PRO A 662 -1.51 -22.86 15.87
N LEU A 663 -1.07 -23.40 17.02
CA LEU A 663 0.20 -23.07 17.68
C LEU A 663 1.44 -23.33 16.83
#